data_AF-A0A158QM48-F1
#
_entry.id   AF-A0A158QM48-F1
#
_cell.length_a   1.000
_cell.length_b   1.000
_cell.length_c   1.000
_cell.angle_alpha   90.00
_cell.angle_beta   90.00
_cell.angle_gamma   90.00
#
_symmetry.space_group_name_H-M   'P 1'
#
loop_
_entity.id
_entity.type
_entity.pdbx_description
1 polymer ?
#
loop_
_entity_poly.entity_id
_entity_poly.type
_entity_poly.pdbx_seq_one_letter_code
_entity_poly.pdbx_strand_id
1 'polypeptide(L)'
;MTEDDRHDSDGDREMSDSDSESELDPLEYEKRRDVVLRQIVLSESQFNKLKICLRDAKIRQLMKRRQDVINQTDPEFLVKHRELLEEFDARNRLTEAIRTLELDSLERRTVGLKKIAETNQNDNKIIAQEKLREKILDEIRSERERQLQERIVKAYLLDDRFDVKIGPPNGTCHPPPSKRPRYRMPVVFHKLTEDQIEADIRSVDLAILISELKEEAAKETDTFRSLRMANSELRELLDRAARKLDLPFDNQEPIDITKRFFEDCSHLALGEVVRYDSFTLGEAMSAVELMDEKMDIGMKKVTRKMGLEESIAKGLYESSLGEQLIIYDATLCTFVTWLEGSCIGQTLWTNVLLTDPERVRFEDHPVFACLSHGFYHIVMQVKSIIQNASVYEEEDFNPHLPFPCTSHYPMHEVIQLMKDIELDLVRRSEETDKDEEKTKLLTLSSRIAFMRIFLVTLTFLVPPRKPEEWRTDSSQMPPLDALGFTADLDAATSAASKLVLLSSKFLDTSVHECAPRPNGIERDGDFSWLIAFEPELNRQYLPSTFPRKIEILPREKALPHLHRISCKIHFMASQLRNNLADSNSLVEFMKWFSYDDSCVLTRSILQMVVYPLDDNVLGTQPTALFVESTPLYDNEDCRKVVEDFTMNATRVMLSLYQNFGFNLARQRDKLVIILEEFNELHEDACRADAVCRDIVPVHNKYNPFVTFVFTQTLSLVVYHMELSFRLELFAPFEFTYIYWFYGEVVGRWYMTSIEKTRELMRDTLRKESELHEQGRKNKKKVKPRFNYEEHFRNRSAVWQDQLILRYGHSAMADATFHIAVALIQMGQIRVPVWNEESERLRFEHRMAFLISIGDPLHVTYEEFLSRSRVRELLDGDISVPLQRAIDTFELARSQFEKLVDRNEFTIHIKPLILVCRTNVVVARLLLAGNVRDRRVTFNFMPDSPIFPILKLVAGK
;
A
#
# COMPACT_ATOMS: atom_id res chain seq x y z
N MET A 1 -16.57 36.64 -64.81
CA MET A 1 -16.43 36.46 -66.28
C MET A 1 -16.04 35.02 -66.52
N THR A 2 -16.32 34.54 -67.73
CA THR A 2 -16.35 33.13 -68.14
C THR A 2 -15.02 32.38 -68.02
N GLU A 3 -15.19 31.07 -68.08
CA GLU A 3 -14.23 30.05 -68.52
C GLU A 3 -13.22 30.54 -69.57
N ASP A 4 -11.97 30.07 -69.48
CA ASP A 4 -11.45 29.05 -70.40
C ASP A 4 -10.04 28.54 -69.98
N ASP A 5 -9.65 27.40 -70.55
CA ASP A 5 -8.30 26.82 -70.66
C ASP A 5 -7.51 26.43 -69.39
N ARG A 6 -7.67 25.15 -68.98
CA ARG A 6 -6.51 24.25 -68.74
C ARG A 6 -6.79 22.82 -69.23
N HIS A 7 -6.05 22.41 -70.25
CA HIS A 7 -6.00 21.04 -70.76
C HIS A 7 -5.26 20.08 -69.82
N ASP A 8 -5.58 18.80 -69.97
CA ASP A 8 -4.90 17.66 -69.37
C ASP A 8 -3.43 17.53 -69.82
N SER A 9 -2.62 16.91 -68.98
CA SER A 9 -1.47 16.13 -69.45
C SER A 9 -1.17 14.98 -68.47
N ASP A 10 -1.65 13.78 -68.80
CA ASP A 10 -0.97 12.55 -68.40
C ASP A 10 0.49 12.60 -68.89
N GLY A 11 1.40 12.02 -68.12
CA GLY A 11 2.83 12.11 -68.36
C GLY A 11 3.61 11.06 -67.58
N ASP A 12 3.56 9.83 -68.08
CA ASP A 12 4.37 8.71 -67.59
C ASP A 12 5.85 9.11 -67.48
N ARG A 13 6.47 8.73 -66.36
CA ARG A 13 7.92 8.85 -66.15
C ARG A 13 8.56 7.47 -66.18
N GLU A 14 8.88 7.00 -67.37
CA GLU A 14 9.90 5.97 -67.53
C GLU A 14 11.29 6.57 -67.28
N MET A 15 12.08 5.90 -66.44
CA MET A 15 13.47 6.26 -66.16
C MET A 15 14.38 5.76 -67.29
N SER A 16 15.17 6.64 -67.89
CA SER A 16 16.16 6.28 -68.90
C SER A 16 17.41 7.16 -68.78
N ASP A 17 18.39 6.68 -68.01
CA ASP A 17 19.73 7.29 -67.94
C ASP A 17 20.57 6.86 -69.15
N SER A 18 20.94 7.80 -70.02
CA SER A 18 21.91 7.56 -71.10
C SER A 18 22.62 8.85 -71.55
N ASP A 19 23.41 9.43 -70.64
CA ASP A 19 24.26 10.58 -70.98
C ASP A 19 25.54 10.15 -71.71
N SER A 20 25.69 10.62 -72.94
CA SER A 20 26.97 10.60 -73.68
C SER A 20 27.08 11.81 -74.62
N GLU A 21 27.12 13.01 -74.03
CA GLU A 21 27.40 14.24 -74.79
C GLU A 21 28.89 14.37 -75.14
N SER A 22 29.19 14.73 -76.39
CA SER A 22 30.54 14.96 -76.90
C SER A 22 31.11 16.31 -76.46
N GLU A 23 32.42 16.36 -76.17
CA GLU A 23 33.13 17.53 -75.67
C GLU A 23 32.89 18.79 -76.53
N LEU A 24 32.33 19.84 -75.91
CA LEU A 24 32.07 21.14 -76.52
C LEU A 24 33.35 21.98 -76.66
N ASP A 25 33.45 22.76 -77.73
CA ASP A 25 34.55 23.72 -77.96
C ASP A 25 34.69 24.69 -76.76
N PRO A 26 35.88 24.79 -76.12
CA PRO A 26 36.09 25.62 -74.94
C PRO A 26 35.63 27.08 -75.08
N LEU A 27 35.72 27.66 -76.28
CA LEU A 27 35.31 29.05 -76.53
C LEU A 27 33.78 29.22 -76.54
N GLU A 28 33.03 28.18 -76.91
CA GLU A 28 31.57 28.19 -76.81
C GLU A 28 31.11 27.88 -75.38
N TYR A 29 31.82 27.00 -74.67
CA TYR A 29 31.59 26.73 -73.25
C TYR A 29 31.71 28.01 -72.40
N GLU A 30 32.77 28.81 -72.57
CA GLU A 30 32.93 30.07 -71.84
C GLU A 30 31.79 31.07 -72.13
N LYS A 31 31.36 31.20 -73.39
CA LYS A 31 30.23 32.08 -73.75
C LYS A 31 28.91 31.63 -73.11
N ARG A 32 28.62 30.32 -73.13
CA ARG A 32 27.42 29.77 -72.46
C ARG A 32 27.49 30.00 -70.95
N ARG A 33 28.65 29.75 -70.33
CA ARG A 33 28.90 29.99 -68.90
C ARG A 33 28.65 31.45 -68.49
N ASP A 34 29.11 32.41 -69.29
CA ASP A 34 28.90 33.84 -69.03
C ASP A 34 27.42 34.27 -69.14
N VAL A 35 26.68 33.71 -70.10
CA VAL A 35 25.24 33.95 -70.24
C VAL A 35 24.47 33.37 -69.05
N VAL A 36 24.78 32.12 -68.66
CA VAL A 36 24.17 31.47 -67.49
C VAL A 36 24.47 32.24 -66.20
N LEU A 37 25.70 32.69 -65.98
CA LEU A 37 26.08 33.52 -64.84
C LEU A 37 25.26 34.82 -64.75
N ARG A 38 25.08 35.53 -65.88
CA ARG A 38 24.23 36.74 -65.91
C ARG A 38 22.77 36.43 -65.60
N GLN A 39 22.26 35.30 -66.08
CA GLN A 39 20.88 34.88 -65.85
C GLN A 39 20.64 34.46 -64.39
N ILE A 40 21.63 33.82 -63.74
CA ILE A 40 21.63 33.53 -62.30
C ILE A 40 21.57 34.84 -61.49
N VAL A 41 22.46 35.80 -61.75
CA VAL A 41 22.51 37.08 -61.02
C VAL A 41 21.20 37.89 -61.17
N LEU A 42 20.59 37.89 -62.36
CA LEU A 42 19.29 38.52 -62.59
C LEU A 42 18.16 37.81 -61.81
N SER A 43 18.16 36.48 -61.81
CA SER A 43 17.17 35.66 -61.09
C SER A 43 17.29 35.84 -59.58
N GLU A 44 18.51 35.91 -59.04
CA GLU A 44 18.77 36.17 -57.62
C GLU A 44 18.33 37.59 -57.21
N SER A 45 18.54 38.59 -58.07
CA SER A 45 18.02 39.95 -57.84
C SER A 45 16.49 39.99 -57.80
N GLN A 46 15.81 39.24 -58.68
CA GLN A 46 14.35 39.12 -58.70
C GLN A 46 13.82 38.37 -57.47
N PHE A 47 14.45 37.25 -57.10
CA PHE A 47 14.10 36.45 -55.92
C PHE A 47 14.19 37.28 -54.63
N ASN A 48 15.28 38.05 -54.47
CA ASN A 48 15.45 38.91 -53.29
C ASN A 48 14.40 40.04 -53.22
N LYS A 49 13.97 40.62 -54.35
CA LYS A 49 12.84 41.57 -54.39
C LYS A 49 11.53 40.91 -53.97
N LEU A 50 11.23 39.72 -54.51
CA LEU A 50 10.05 38.92 -54.16
C LEU A 50 10.02 38.57 -52.66
N LYS A 51 11.17 38.20 -52.08
CA LYS A 51 11.33 37.91 -50.65
C LYS A 51 10.98 39.11 -49.76
N ILE A 52 11.35 40.32 -50.16
CA ILE A 52 10.98 41.57 -49.45
C ILE A 52 9.46 41.79 -49.55
N CYS A 53 8.89 41.71 -50.75
CA CYS A 53 7.45 41.89 -50.95
C CYS A 53 6.61 40.87 -50.15
N LEU A 54 7.04 39.61 -50.09
CA LEU A 54 6.40 38.56 -49.29
C LEU A 54 6.48 38.87 -47.79
N ARG A 55 7.65 39.31 -47.30
CA ARG A 55 7.84 39.70 -45.89
C ARG A 55 6.88 40.83 -45.50
N ASP A 56 6.79 41.87 -46.32
CA ASP A 56 5.93 43.02 -46.04
C ASP A 56 4.44 42.68 -46.14
N ALA A 57 4.06 41.78 -47.06
CA ALA A 57 2.70 41.23 -47.11
C ALA A 57 2.37 40.42 -45.85
N LYS A 58 3.30 39.60 -45.36
CA LYS A 58 3.10 38.81 -44.13
C LYS A 58 3.02 39.70 -42.89
N ILE A 59 3.85 40.74 -42.79
CA ILE A 59 3.77 41.74 -41.71
C ILE A 59 2.41 42.44 -41.73
N ARG A 60 1.90 42.86 -42.89
CA ARG A 60 0.54 43.44 -43.01
C ARG A 60 -0.55 42.46 -42.58
N GLN A 61 -0.46 41.17 -42.96
CA GLN A 61 -1.40 40.14 -42.52
C GLN A 61 -1.40 39.97 -40.99
N LEU A 62 -0.21 39.91 -40.36
CA LEU A 62 -0.06 39.77 -38.92
C LEU A 62 -0.52 41.01 -38.14
N MET A 63 -0.25 42.21 -38.66
CA MET A 63 -0.76 43.47 -38.07
C MET A 63 -2.29 43.52 -38.11
N LYS A 64 -2.92 43.11 -39.22
CA LYS A 64 -4.38 43.01 -39.28
C LYS A 64 -4.90 42.00 -38.26
N ARG A 65 -4.37 40.78 -38.25
CA ARG A 65 -4.80 39.73 -37.32
C ARG A 65 -4.63 40.13 -35.85
N ARG A 66 -3.53 40.81 -35.50
CA ARG A 66 -3.33 41.39 -34.16
C ARG A 66 -4.44 42.39 -33.81
N GLN A 67 -4.85 43.25 -34.74
CA GLN A 67 -5.95 44.18 -34.51
C GLN A 67 -7.29 43.46 -34.39
N ASP A 68 -7.54 42.44 -35.21
CA ASP A 68 -8.77 41.64 -35.18
C ASP A 68 -8.90 40.87 -33.84
N VAL A 69 -7.79 40.38 -33.26
CA VAL A 69 -7.74 39.79 -31.91
C VAL A 69 -7.95 40.83 -30.81
N ILE A 70 -7.30 42.00 -30.89
CA ILE A 70 -7.50 43.11 -29.92
C ILE A 70 -8.97 43.56 -29.90
N ASN A 71 -9.62 43.57 -31.07
CA ASN A 71 -11.03 43.92 -31.23
C ASN A 71 -11.98 42.75 -30.86
N GLN A 72 -11.46 41.59 -30.44
CA GLN A 72 -12.22 40.36 -30.15
C GLN A 72 -13.06 39.82 -31.32
N THR A 73 -12.69 40.18 -32.55
CA THR A 73 -13.38 39.79 -33.80
C THR A 73 -12.67 38.67 -34.57
N ASP A 74 -11.50 38.20 -34.12
CA ASP A 74 -10.79 37.08 -34.76
C ASP A 74 -11.62 35.77 -34.63
N PRO A 75 -11.82 35.00 -35.71
CA PRO A 75 -12.65 33.80 -35.68
C PRO A 75 -12.18 32.73 -34.69
N GLU A 76 -10.86 32.51 -34.54
CA GLU A 76 -10.33 31.52 -33.58
C GLU A 76 -10.56 31.98 -32.13
N PHE A 77 -10.46 33.29 -31.87
CA PHE A 77 -10.78 33.87 -30.56
C PHE A 77 -12.26 33.66 -30.19
N LEU A 78 -13.18 33.88 -31.14
CA LEU A 78 -14.63 33.70 -30.93
C LEU A 78 -15.07 32.23 -30.79
N VAL A 79 -14.34 31.29 -31.40
CA VAL A 79 -14.53 29.85 -31.13
C VAL A 79 -14.08 29.53 -29.71
N LYS A 80 -12.84 29.89 -29.37
CA LYS A 80 -12.26 29.57 -28.05
C LYS A 80 -12.97 30.24 -26.87
N HIS A 81 -13.56 31.41 -27.08
CA HIS A 81 -14.39 32.06 -26.07
C HIS A 81 -15.71 31.31 -25.80
N ARG A 82 -16.32 30.67 -26.81
CA ARG A 82 -17.50 29.82 -26.63
C ARG A 82 -17.16 28.51 -25.93
N GLU A 83 -16.06 27.86 -26.33
CA GLU A 83 -15.55 26.66 -25.66
C GLU A 83 -15.36 26.90 -24.15
N LEU A 84 -14.73 28.02 -23.78
CA LEU A 84 -14.54 28.43 -22.38
C LEU A 84 -15.85 28.72 -21.62
N LEU A 85 -16.88 29.24 -22.29
CA LEU A 85 -18.20 29.46 -21.69
C LEU A 85 -18.94 28.12 -21.49
N GLU A 86 -18.86 27.22 -22.46
CA GLU A 86 -19.45 25.87 -22.37
C GLU A 86 -18.77 25.03 -21.28
N GLU A 87 -17.43 25.09 -21.14
CA GLU A 87 -16.70 24.48 -20.02
C GLU A 87 -17.11 25.09 -18.67
N PHE A 88 -17.25 26.42 -18.58
CA PHE A 88 -17.69 27.09 -17.35
C PHE A 88 -19.09 26.65 -16.93
N ASP A 89 -20.04 26.60 -17.86
CA ASP A 89 -21.42 26.16 -17.62
C ASP A 89 -21.50 24.67 -17.27
N ALA A 90 -20.68 23.82 -17.90
CA ALA A 90 -20.58 22.41 -17.55
C ALA A 90 -20.02 22.22 -16.13
N ARG A 91 -18.99 23.00 -15.76
CA ARG A 91 -18.38 22.96 -14.42
C ARG A 91 -19.35 23.41 -13.33
N ASN A 92 -20.14 24.46 -13.57
CA ASN A 92 -21.20 24.89 -12.65
C ASN A 92 -22.26 23.79 -12.44
N ARG A 93 -22.74 23.14 -13.51
CA ARG A 93 -23.69 22.02 -13.42
C ARG A 93 -23.12 20.83 -12.62
N LEU A 94 -21.84 20.52 -12.82
CA LEU A 94 -21.15 19.47 -12.05
C LEU A 94 -21.07 19.82 -10.56
N THR A 95 -20.69 21.06 -10.21
CA THR A 95 -20.65 21.53 -8.82
C THR A 95 -22.03 21.50 -8.16
N GLU A 96 -23.10 21.85 -8.88
CA GLU A 96 -24.47 21.79 -8.38
C GLU A 96 -24.95 20.33 -8.17
N ALA A 97 -24.58 19.41 -9.08
CA ALA A 97 -24.86 17.99 -8.92
C ALA A 97 -24.12 17.37 -7.71
N ILE A 98 -22.82 17.67 -7.55
CA ILE A 98 -22.02 17.23 -6.40
C ILE A 98 -22.67 17.71 -5.09
N ARG A 99 -22.98 19.01 -4.99
CA ARG A 99 -23.63 19.58 -3.80
C ARG A 99 -24.96 18.92 -3.46
N THR A 100 -25.72 18.50 -4.48
CA THR A 100 -27.01 17.81 -4.30
C THR A 100 -26.80 16.39 -3.76
N LEU A 101 -25.80 15.66 -4.27
CA LEU A 101 -25.42 14.33 -3.80
C LEU A 101 -24.83 14.36 -2.37
N GLU A 102 -24.07 15.40 -2.03
CA GLU A 102 -23.55 15.62 -0.68
C GLU A 102 -24.68 15.86 0.33
N LEU A 103 -25.71 16.65 -0.03
CA LEU A 103 -26.88 16.88 0.81
C LEU A 103 -27.70 15.60 1.03
N ASP A 104 -27.95 14.81 -0.01
CA ASP A 104 -28.64 13.51 0.11
C ASP A 104 -27.80 12.50 0.94
N SER A 105 -26.48 12.48 0.74
CA SER A 105 -25.54 11.69 1.57
C SER A 105 -25.55 12.11 3.05
N LEU A 106 -25.67 13.40 3.33
CA LEU A 106 -25.79 13.93 4.68
C LEU A 106 -27.14 13.54 5.30
N GLU A 107 -28.25 13.71 4.58
CA GLU A 107 -29.59 13.36 5.04
C GLU A 107 -29.71 11.86 5.36
N ARG A 108 -29.24 10.98 4.45
CA ARG A 108 -29.19 9.53 4.69
C ARG A 108 -28.37 9.17 5.92
N ARG A 109 -27.21 9.81 6.12
CA ARG A 109 -26.38 9.60 7.33
C ARG A 109 -27.10 10.07 8.60
N THR A 110 -27.76 11.23 8.59
CA THR A 110 -28.53 11.74 9.73
C THR A 110 -29.70 10.83 10.08
N VAL A 111 -30.44 10.32 9.09
CA VAL A 111 -31.51 9.34 9.29
C VAL A 111 -30.98 8.01 9.84
N GLY A 112 -29.84 7.53 9.32
CA GLY A 112 -29.16 6.33 9.83
C GLY A 112 -28.74 6.47 11.30
N LEU A 113 -28.06 7.56 11.65
CA LEU A 113 -27.64 7.86 13.03
C LEU A 113 -28.83 7.97 13.98
N LYS A 114 -29.92 8.61 13.56
CA LYS A 114 -31.15 8.69 14.35
C LYS A 114 -31.72 7.29 14.63
N LYS A 115 -31.78 6.43 13.62
CA LYS A 115 -32.28 5.05 13.76
C LYS A 115 -31.39 4.20 14.67
N ILE A 116 -30.06 4.35 14.58
CA ILE A 116 -29.11 3.70 15.49
C ILE A 116 -29.32 4.16 16.94
N ALA A 117 -29.54 5.46 17.16
CA ALA A 117 -29.82 5.99 18.50
C ALA A 117 -31.15 5.46 19.08
N GLU A 118 -32.20 5.33 18.26
CA GLU A 118 -33.48 4.73 18.64
C GLU A 118 -33.35 3.23 18.98
N THR A 119 -32.60 2.46 18.19
CA THR A 119 -32.28 1.05 18.47
C THR A 119 -31.49 0.90 19.78
N ASN A 120 -30.38 1.63 19.93
CA ASN A 120 -29.56 1.61 21.15
C ASN A 120 -30.40 1.98 22.40
N GLN A 121 -31.36 2.90 22.28
CA GLN A 121 -32.25 3.24 23.39
C GLN A 121 -33.20 2.08 23.76
N ASN A 122 -33.64 1.28 22.79
CA ASN A 122 -34.47 0.11 23.04
C ASN A 122 -33.66 -1.06 23.61
N ASP A 123 -32.46 -1.32 23.11
CA ASP A 123 -31.57 -2.36 23.64
C ASP A 123 -31.21 -2.09 25.11
N ASN A 124 -30.94 -0.81 25.46
CA ASN A 124 -30.75 -0.40 26.85
C ASN A 124 -31.98 -0.65 27.74
N LYS A 125 -33.21 -0.56 27.21
CA LYS A 125 -34.43 -0.94 27.96
C LYS A 125 -34.50 -2.45 28.16
N ILE A 126 -34.17 -3.24 27.15
CA ILE A 126 -34.16 -4.71 27.22
C ILE A 126 -33.14 -5.18 28.27
N ILE A 127 -31.89 -4.69 28.20
CA ILE A 127 -30.83 -5.00 29.17
C ILE A 127 -31.25 -4.60 30.60
N ALA A 128 -31.96 -3.47 30.78
CA ALA A 128 -32.48 -3.07 32.08
C ALA A 128 -33.60 -4.00 32.59
N GLN A 129 -34.48 -4.48 31.71
CA GLN A 129 -35.52 -5.46 32.04
C GLN A 129 -34.92 -6.82 32.41
N GLU A 130 -33.90 -7.28 31.68
CA GLU A 130 -33.20 -8.54 31.99
C GLU A 130 -32.48 -8.48 33.34
N LYS A 131 -31.73 -7.41 33.63
CA LYS A 131 -31.11 -7.21 34.96
C LYS A 131 -32.12 -7.19 36.10
N LEU A 132 -33.30 -6.60 35.88
CA LEU A 132 -34.38 -6.62 36.87
C LEU A 132 -34.95 -8.04 37.05
N ARG A 133 -35.10 -8.78 35.96
CA ARG A 133 -35.57 -10.18 35.96
C ARG A 133 -34.59 -11.12 36.65
N GLU A 134 -33.29 -11.01 36.38
CA GLU A 134 -32.25 -11.78 37.07
C GLU A 134 -32.26 -11.51 38.57
N LYS A 135 -32.36 -10.25 38.99
CA LYS A 135 -32.43 -9.87 40.40
C LYS A 135 -33.66 -10.49 41.09
N ILE A 136 -34.82 -10.48 40.45
CA ILE A 136 -36.03 -11.14 40.97
C ILE A 136 -35.83 -12.66 41.07
N LEU A 137 -35.18 -13.28 40.07
CA LEU A 137 -34.87 -14.72 40.10
C LEU A 137 -33.88 -15.09 41.22
N ASP A 138 -32.91 -14.23 41.53
CA ASP A 138 -31.99 -14.41 42.66
C ASP A 138 -32.68 -14.26 44.01
N GLU A 139 -33.57 -13.29 44.17
CA GLU A 139 -34.40 -13.15 45.38
C GLU A 139 -35.29 -14.41 45.58
N ILE A 140 -35.89 -14.94 44.51
CA ILE A 140 -36.64 -16.21 44.54
C ILE A 140 -35.75 -17.41 44.87
N ARG A 141 -34.53 -17.49 44.32
CA ARG A 141 -33.55 -18.55 44.64
C ARG A 141 -33.17 -18.51 46.13
N SER A 142 -32.84 -17.33 46.64
CA SER A 142 -32.45 -17.13 48.04
C SER A 142 -33.57 -17.53 49.01
N GLU A 143 -34.82 -17.14 48.73
CA GLU A 143 -35.96 -17.51 49.58
C GLU A 143 -36.27 -19.02 49.51
N ARG A 144 -36.14 -19.67 48.34
CA ARG A 144 -36.25 -21.13 48.22
C ARG A 144 -35.17 -21.86 49.02
N GLU A 145 -33.93 -21.34 49.01
CA GLU A 145 -32.82 -21.91 49.78
C GLU A 145 -33.01 -21.72 51.28
N ARG A 146 -33.54 -20.56 51.71
CA ARG A 146 -33.95 -20.30 53.10
C ARG A 146 -35.03 -21.28 53.57
N GLN A 147 -36.04 -21.55 52.74
CA GLN A 147 -37.09 -22.54 53.03
C GLN A 147 -36.54 -23.98 53.05
N LEU A 148 -35.55 -24.30 52.21
CA LEU A 148 -34.88 -25.59 52.24
C LEU A 148 -34.08 -25.77 53.54
N GLN A 149 -33.36 -24.74 54.00
CA GLN A 149 -32.65 -24.76 55.28
C GLN A 149 -33.62 -24.92 56.47
N GLU A 150 -34.76 -24.21 56.47
CA GLU A 150 -35.80 -24.42 57.50
C GLU A 150 -36.33 -25.88 57.51
N ARG A 151 -36.48 -26.50 56.34
CA ARG A 151 -36.89 -27.92 56.23
C ARG A 151 -35.80 -28.88 56.70
N ILE A 152 -34.53 -28.60 56.41
CA ILE A 152 -33.39 -29.39 56.88
C ILE A 152 -33.27 -29.30 58.41
N VAL A 153 -33.37 -28.10 59.00
CA VAL A 153 -33.35 -27.92 60.46
C VAL A 153 -34.52 -28.66 61.13
N LYS A 154 -35.73 -28.61 60.54
CA LYS A 154 -36.88 -29.40 61.03
C LYS A 154 -36.65 -30.91 60.92
N ALA A 155 -35.96 -31.40 59.88
CA ALA A 155 -35.63 -32.82 59.74
C ALA A 155 -34.57 -33.27 60.75
N TYR A 156 -33.51 -32.48 60.96
CA TYR A 156 -32.45 -32.78 61.94
C TYR A 156 -32.92 -32.73 63.40
N LEU A 157 -33.99 -31.99 63.71
CA LEU A 157 -34.65 -31.98 65.01
C LEU A 157 -35.63 -33.15 65.23
N LEU A 158 -35.81 -34.04 64.24
CA LEU A 158 -36.84 -35.09 64.27
C LEU A 158 -36.34 -36.52 63.98
N ASP A 159 -35.05 -36.75 63.69
CA ASP A 159 -34.51 -38.11 63.46
C ASP A 159 -33.49 -38.53 64.52
N ASP A 160 -33.95 -39.38 65.44
CA ASP A 160 -33.34 -39.63 66.75
C ASP A 160 -32.49 -40.93 66.76
N ARG A 161 -31.70 -41.16 65.70
CA ARG A 161 -30.99 -42.44 65.47
C ARG A 161 -29.62 -42.31 64.79
N PHE A 162 -28.57 -42.17 65.60
CA PHE A 162 -27.44 -43.12 65.75
C PHE A 162 -26.18 -42.44 66.31
N ASP A 163 -26.08 -42.45 67.63
CA ASP A 163 -24.79 -42.50 68.34
C ASP A 163 -24.14 -43.88 68.12
N VAL A 164 -22.81 -43.97 68.06
CA VAL A 164 -21.94 -45.01 68.67
C VAL A 164 -20.48 -44.86 68.22
N LYS A 165 -19.56 -45.20 69.14
CA LYS A 165 -18.13 -44.84 69.16
C LYS A 165 -17.19 -45.79 68.39
N ILE A 166 -16.01 -45.25 68.09
CA ILE A 166 -14.87 -45.83 67.36
C ILE A 166 -14.09 -46.87 68.20
N GLY A 167 -13.58 -47.93 67.54
CA GLY A 167 -12.57 -48.87 68.06
C GLY A 167 -11.89 -49.70 66.93
N PRO A 168 -10.55 -49.62 66.73
CA PRO A 168 -9.82 -50.28 65.63
C PRO A 168 -8.91 -51.44 66.12
N PRO A 169 -7.94 -52.00 65.33
CA PRO A 169 -7.92 -52.34 63.88
C PRO A 169 -7.52 -53.81 63.63
N ASN A 170 -7.61 -54.30 62.37
CA ASN A 170 -6.62 -55.20 61.69
C ASN A 170 -7.19 -55.81 60.40
N GLY A 171 -6.33 -56.16 59.42
CA GLY A 171 -6.62 -57.22 58.44
C GLY A 171 -6.63 -56.86 56.94
N THR A 172 -5.48 -57.09 56.30
CA THR A 172 -5.25 -57.43 54.87
C THR A 172 -6.38 -58.12 54.09
N CYS A 173 -6.61 -57.79 52.80
CA CYS A 173 -6.17 -58.59 51.62
C CYS A 173 -6.72 -58.08 50.25
N HIS A 174 -6.07 -58.51 49.16
CA HIS A 174 -6.35 -58.35 47.71
C HIS A 174 -7.14 -59.59 47.14
N PRO A 175 -7.48 -59.75 45.82
CA PRO A 175 -7.65 -58.84 44.65
C PRO A 175 -9.00 -59.06 43.84
N PRO A 176 -9.14 -59.49 42.53
CA PRO A 176 -10.14 -58.98 41.55
C PRO A 176 -11.08 -60.12 41.00
N PRO A 177 -11.65 -60.21 39.73
CA PRO A 177 -11.59 -59.36 38.51
C PRO A 177 -12.86 -59.24 37.59
N SER A 178 -12.62 -58.63 36.42
CA SER A 178 -13.36 -58.52 35.12
C SER A 178 -14.55 -59.43 34.73
N LYS A 179 -15.56 -58.86 34.01
CA LYS A 179 -15.95 -59.13 32.58
C LYS A 179 -17.30 -58.48 32.14
N ARG A 180 -17.44 -58.16 30.84
CA ARG A 180 -18.68 -57.80 30.07
C ARG A 180 -19.44 -59.10 29.63
N PRO A 181 -20.70 -59.15 29.08
CA PRO A 181 -21.39 -58.14 28.22
C PRO A 181 -22.96 -58.02 28.25
N ARG A 182 -23.48 -57.15 27.33
CA ARG A 182 -24.86 -56.83 26.84
C ARG A 182 -25.99 -57.86 27.08
N TYR A 183 -27.27 -57.48 27.30
CA TYR A 183 -28.19 -56.92 26.27
C TYR A 183 -29.58 -56.39 26.76
N ARG A 184 -30.16 -55.47 25.95
CA ARG A 184 -31.59 -55.15 25.68
C ARG A 184 -32.48 -54.43 26.72
N MET A 185 -33.32 -53.51 26.18
CA MET A 185 -34.31 -52.64 26.83
C MET A 185 -35.53 -53.42 27.38
N PRO A 186 -36.34 -52.76 28.24
CA PRO A 186 -37.65 -52.30 27.74
C PRO A 186 -38.03 -50.84 28.11
N VAL A 187 -39.12 -50.39 27.49
CA VAL A 187 -39.66 -49.01 27.43
C VAL A 187 -40.36 -48.58 28.74
N VAL A 188 -40.27 -47.29 29.09
CA VAL A 188 -41.17 -46.63 30.06
C VAL A 188 -41.63 -45.27 29.50
N PHE A 189 -42.95 -45.05 29.48
CA PHE A 189 -43.55 -43.76 29.08
C PHE A 189 -43.22 -42.66 30.09
N HIS A 190 -42.79 -41.48 29.63
CA HIS A 190 -42.76 -40.27 30.45
C HIS A 190 -44.08 -39.52 30.31
N LYS A 191 -44.70 -39.18 31.45
CA LYS A 191 -45.60 -38.02 31.51
C LYS A 191 -44.73 -36.77 31.41
N LEU A 192 -45.06 -35.86 30.50
CA LEU A 192 -44.45 -34.52 30.47
C LEU A 192 -44.73 -33.83 31.81
N THR A 193 -43.72 -33.14 32.35
CA THR A 193 -43.88 -32.34 33.57
C THR A 193 -44.65 -31.06 33.26
N GLU A 194 -45.22 -30.45 34.31
CA GLU A 194 -45.94 -29.16 34.19
C GLU A 194 -45.02 -28.08 33.58
N ASP A 195 -43.73 -28.06 33.96
CA ASP A 195 -42.70 -27.19 33.38
C ASP A 195 -42.48 -27.40 31.87
N GLN A 196 -42.63 -28.64 31.37
CA GLN A 196 -42.47 -28.96 29.95
C GLN A 196 -43.69 -28.54 29.15
N ILE A 197 -44.89 -28.69 29.71
CA ILE A 197 -46.13 -28.18 29.12
C ILE A 197 -46.09 -26.64 29.08
N GLU A 198 -45.58 -25.99 30.13
CA GLU A 198 -45.45 -24.52 30.16
C GLU A 198 -44.36 -24.02 29.20
N ALA A 199 -43.27 -24.77 29.00
CA ALA A 199 -42.27 -24.47 27.98
C ALA A 199 -42.85 -24.59 26.55
N ASP A 200 -43.63 -25.64 26.27
CA ASP A 200 -44.29 -25.83 24.98
C ASP A 200 -45.32 -24.72 24.71
N ILE A 201 -46.14 -24.33 25.70
CA ILE A 201 -47.09 -23.21 25.59
C ILE A 201 -46.35 -21.90 25.27
N ARG A 202 -45.28 -21.58 25.98
CA ARG A 202 -44.46 -20.38 25.71
C ARG A 202 -43.82 -20.40 24.31
N SER A 203 -43.49 -21.59 23.78
CA SER A 203 -43.00 -21.73 22.40
C SER A 203 -44.08 -21.45 21.36
N VAL A 204 -45.33 -21.82 21.64
CA VAL A 204 -46.50 -21.54 20.79
C VAL A 204 -46.86 -20.05 20.85
N ASP A 205 -46.89 -19.44 22.03
CA ASP A 205 -47.15 -18.00 22.19
C ASP A 205 -46.09 -17.16 21.46
N LEU A 206 -44.82 -17.56 21.52
CA LEU A 206 -43.74 -16.92 20.77
C LEU A 206 -43.90 -17.11 19.25
N ALA A 207 -44.36 -18.27 18.79
CA ALA A 207 -44.63 -18.53 17.37
C ALA A 207 -45.83 -17.71 16.86
N ILE A 208 -46.87 -17.52 17.69
CA ILE A 208 -48.01 -16.64 17.40
C ILE A 208 -47.54 -15.19 17.29
N LEU A 209 -46.77 -14.69 18.26
CA LEU A 209 -46.23 -13.32 18.24
C LEU A 209 -45.35 -13.04 17.02
N ILE A 210 -44.51 -14.02 16.61
CA ILE A 210 -43.70 -13.94 15.39
C ILE A 210 -44.57 -13.96 14.12
N SER A 211 -45.73 -14.64 14.14
CA SER A 211 -46.69 -14.62 13.03
C SER A 211 -47.42 -13.29 12.94
N GLU A 212 -47.86 -12.72 14.07
CA GLU A 212 -48.53 -11.41 14.13
C GLU A 212 -47.58 -10.29 13.68
N LEU A 213 -46.33 -10.27 14.16
CA LEU A 213 -45.29 -9.33 13.70
C LEU A 213 -44.97 -9.48 12.20
N LYS A 214 -45.07 -10.70 11.64
CA LYS A 214 -44.94 -10.91 10.19
C LYS A 214 -46.15 -10.40 9.41
N GLU A 215 -47.36 -10.50 9.96
CA GLU A 215 -48.56 -9.91 9.34
C GLU A 215 -48.55 -8.37 9.41
N GLU A 216 -48.05 -7.78 10.49
CA GLU A 216 -47.90 -6.32 10.58
C GLU A 216 -46.82 -5.81 9.60
N ALA A 217 -45.67 -6.48 9.53
CA ALA A 217 -44.63 -6.17 8.52
C ALA A 217 -45.12 -6.38 7.07
N ALA A 218 -46.01 -7.35 6.83
CA ALA A 218 -46.67 -7.52 5.53
C ALA A 218 -47.63 -6.36 5.20
N LYS A 219 -48.37 -5.83 6.19
CA LYS A 219 -49.28 -4.69 6.02
C LYS A 219 -48.51 -3.36 5.79
N GLU A 220 -47.35 -3.18 6.42
CA GLU A 220 -46.46 -2.03 6.13
C GLU A 220 -45.82 -2.13 4.73
N THR A 221 -45.44 -3.33 4.28
CA THR A 221 -44.88 -3.51 2.94
C THR A 221 -45.91 -3.39 1.82
N ASP A 222 -47.17 -3.79 2.03
CA ASP A 222 -48.25 -3.57 1.06
C ASP A 222 -48.72 -2.10 1.01
N THR A 223 -48.66 -1.34 2.12
CA THR A 223 -48.89 0.11 2.07
C THR A 223 -47.76 0.85 1.33
N PHE A 224 -46.50 0.44 1.49
CA PHE A 224 -45.39 0.93 0.68
C PHE A 224 -45.48 0.54 -0.81
N ARG A 225 -46.00 -0.65 -1.14
CA ARG A 225 -46.28 -1.04 -2.54
C ARG A 225 -47.43 -0.22 -3.15
N SER A 226 -48.51 -0.01 -2.41
CA SER A 226 -49.65 0.82 -2.83
C SER A 226 -49.22 2.23 -3.20
N LEU A 227 -48.40 2.88 -2.35
CA LEU A 227 -47.89 4.23 -2.58
C LEU A 227 -46.91 4.34 -3.76
N ARG A 228 -46.25 3.24 -4.17
CA ARG A 228 -45.41 3.20 -5.39
C ARG A 228 -46.19 3.03 -6.70
N MET A 229 -47.51 2.78 -6.67
CA MET A 229 -48.30 2.44 -7.86
C MET A 229 -49.35 3.49 -8.28
N ALA A 230 -49.32 4.69 -7.69
CA ALA A 230 -50.39 5.68 -7.84
C ALA A 230 -50.40 6.51 -9.15
N ASN A 231 -49.37 6.44 -10.00
CA ASN A 231 -49.29 7.26 -11.21
C ASN A 231 -49.39 6.42 -12.50
N SER A 232 -50.61 6.26 -13.01
CA SER A 232 -50.89 5.53 -14.24
C SER A 232 -50.29 6.21 -15.48
N GLU A 233 -50.22 7.55 -15.51
CA GLU A 233 -49.58 8.30 -16.60
C GLU A 233 -48.07 8.06 -16.62
N LEU A 234 -47.41 7.98 -15.44
CA LEU A 234 -45.99 7.65 -15.36
C LEU A 234 -45.71 6.21 -15.86
N ARG A 235 -46.61 5.26 -15.56
CA ARG A 235 -46.52 3.90 -16.10
C ARG A 235 -46.72 3.86 -17.60
N GLU A 236 -47.68 4.63 -18.14
CA GLU A 236 -47.89 4.72 -19.58
C GLU A 236 -46.74 5.45 -20.31
N LEU A 237 -46.11 6.45 -19.68
CA LEU A 237 -44.91 7.12 -20.18
C LEU A 237 -43.69 6.19 -20.15
N LEU A 238 -43.49 5.40 -19.09
CA LEU A 238 -42.42 4.40 -19.02
C LEU A 238 -42.64 3.26 -20.03
N ASP A 239 -43.87 2.77 -20.19
CA ASP A 239 -44.21 1.79 -21.24
C ASP A 239 -44.00 2.36 -22.65
N ARG A 240 -44.34 3.63 -22.90
CA ARG A 240 -44.10 4.31 -24.19
C ARG A 240 -42.63 4.66 -24.42
N ALA A 241 -41.84 4.86 -23.37
CA ALA A 241 -40.40 5.06 -23.45
C ALA A 241 -39.67 3.74 -23.72
N ALA A 242 -40.03 2.67 -23.01
CA ALA A 242 -39.52 1.33 -23.25
C ALA A 242 -39.85 0.85 -24.67
N ARG A 243 -41.11 0.97 -25.11
CA ARG A 243 -41.53 0.61 -26.50
C ARG A 243 -41.04 1.56 -27.59
N LYS A 244 -40.25 2.60 -27.27
CA LYS A 244 -39.58 3.47 -28.26
C LYS A 244 -38.10 3.16 -28.43
N LEU A 245 -37.53 2.32 -27.57
CA LEU A 245 -36.26 1.67 -27.80
C LEU A 245 -36.54 0.19 -28.12
N ASP A 246 -36.77 -0.10 -29.40
CA ASP A 246 -36.60 -1.46 -29.94
C ASP A 246 -35.11 -1.82 -29.86
N LEU A 247 -34.63 -2.14 -28.65
CA LEU A 247 -33.32 -2.73 -28.46
C LEU A 247 -33.35 -4.15 -29.04
N PRO A 248 -32.40 -4.54 -29.91
CA PRO A 248 -32.48 -5.81 -30.65
C PRO A 248 -32.59 -7.09 -29.81
N PHE A 249 -32.35 -6.99 -28.51
CA PHE A 249 -32.30 -8.10 -27.55
C PHE A 249 -33.65 -8.51 -26.95
N ASP A 250 -34.71 -7.70 -27.11
CA ASP A 250 -36.08 -8.02 -26.63
C ASP A 250 -36.97 -8.67 -27.72
N ASN A 251 -36.47 -8.85 -28.94
CA ASN A 251 -37.19 -9.55 -30.00
C ASN A 251 -37.19 -11.07 -29.77
N GLN A 252 -38.35 -11.72 -29.89
CA GLN A 252 -38.45 -13.20 -29.80
C GLN A 252 -37.69 -13.93 -30.92
N GLU A 253 -37.40 -13.26 -32.03
CA GLU A 253 -36.49 -13.73 -33.08
C GLU A 253 -35.45 -12.63 -33.40
N PRO A 254 -34.14 -12.95 -33.44
CA PRO A 254 -33.11 -11.96 -33.75
C PRO A 254 -33.15 -11.54 -35.22
N ILE A 255 -33.10 -10.22 -35.47
CA ILE A 255 -33.13 -9.63 -36.82
C ILE A 255 -31.68 -9.41 -37.29
N ASP A 256 -31.30 -9.98 -38.44
CA ASP A 256 -30.01 -9.71 -39.08
C ASP A 256 -29.99 -8.31 -39.70
N ILE A 257 -29.13 -7.44 -39.16
CA ILE A 257 -28.91 -6.07 -39.64
C ILE A 257 -27.61 -5.89 -40.45
N THR A 258 -26.86 -6.96 -40.71
CA THR A 258 -25.47 -6.90 -41.23
C THR A 258 -25.37 -6.10 -42.53
N LYS A 259 -26.26 -6.34 -43.50
CA LYS A 259 -26.26 -5.60 -44.78
C LYS A 259 -26.52 -4.12 -44.59
N ARG A 260 -27.57 -3.79 -43.82
CA ARG A 260 -27.95 -2.40 -43.53
C ARG A 260 -26.83 -1.65 -42.81
N PHE A 261 -26.15 -2.30 -41.86
CA PHE A 261 -25.01 -1.71 -41.16
C PHE A 261 -23.86 -1.34 -42.11
N PHE A 262 -23.49 -2.23 -43.04
CA PHE A 262 -22.46 -1.91 -44.03
C PHE A 262 -22.91 -0.88 -45.08
N GLU A 263 -24.19 -0.84 -45.44
CA GLU A 263 -24.78 0.23 -46.25
C GLU A 263 -24.68 1.59 -45.52
N ASP A 264 -25.15 1.68 -44.28
CA ASP A 264 -25.10 2.88 -43.45
C ASP A 264 -23.64 3.36 -43.22
N CYS A 265 -22.71 2.44 -42.94
CA CYS A 265 -21.28 2.75 -42.80
C CYS A 265 -20.61 3.25 -44.08
N SER A 266 -21.14 2.93 -45.27
CA SER A 266 -20.57 3.40 -46.56
C SER A 266 -20.71 4.91 -46.77
N HIS A 267 -21.53 5.58 -45.96
CA HIS A 267 -21.70 7.04 -45.98
C HIS A 267 -20.67 7.79 -45.14
N LEU A 268 -19.83 7.12 -44.35
CA LEU A 268 -18.81 7.74 -43.50
C LEU A 268 -17.55 8.08 -44.30
N ALA A 269 -17.00 9.27 -44.07
CA ALA A 269 -15.72 9.68 -44.64
C ALA A 269 -14.52 9.07 -43.88
N LEU A 270 -13.36 9.03 -44.54
CA LEU A 270 -12.14 8.51 -43.94
C LEU A 270 -11.73 9.33 -42.70
N GLY A 271 -11.74 8.69 -41.53
CA GLY A 271 -11.45 9.31 -40.23
C GLY A 271 -12.67 9.72 -39.42
N GLU A 272 -13.89 9.57 -39.94
CA GLU A 272 -15.11 9.73 -39.16
C GLU A 272 -15.37 8.51 -38.27
N VAL A 273 -15.81 8.76 -37.03
CA VAL A 273 -16.13 7.73 -36.03
C VAL A 273 -17.49 8.05 -35.42
N VAL A 274 -18.46 7.16 -35.61
CA VAL A 274 -19.77 7.26 -34.96
C VAL A 274 -19.66 6.72 -33.54
N ARG A 275 -19.90 7.58 -32.55
CA ARG A 275 -19.89 7.26 -31.11
C ARG A 275 -20.90 8.13 -30.38
N TYR A 276 -21.22 7.78 -29.13
CA TYR A 276 -21.90 8.71 -28.23
C TYR A 276 -20.95 9.86 -27.84
N ASP A 277 -21.49 11.07 -27.71
CA ASP A 277 -20.71 12.27 -27.34
C ASP A 277 -19.94 12.09 -26.04
N SER A 278 -20.54 11.39 -25.07
CA SER A 278 -19.98 11.06 -23.75
C SER A 278 -18.89 9.99 -23.77
N PHE A 279 -18.77 9.17 -24.82
CA PHE A 279 -17.77 8.12 -24.92
C PHE A 279 -16.48 8.68 -25.53
N THR A 280 -15.38 8.65 -24.80
CA THR A 280 -14.10 9.22 -25.21
C THR A 280 -13.23 8.19 -25.95
N LEU A 281 -12.41 8.65 -26.90
CA LEU A 281 -11.43 7.77 -27.55
C LEU A 281 -10.33 7.28 -26.58
N GLY A 282 -10.18 7.89 -25.41
CA GLY A 282 -9.32 7.39 -24.34
C GLY A 282 -9.85 6.10 -23.71
N GLU A 283 -11.17 5.98 -23.52
CA GLU A 283 -11.81 4.75 -23.06
C GLU A 283 -11.69 3.62 -24.10
N ALA A 284 -11.68 3.95 -25.40
CA ALA A 284 -11.44 2.98 -26.46
C ALA A 284 -10.03 2.37 -26.43
N MET A 285 -9.04 3.00 -25.76
CA MET A 285 -7.67 2.48 -25.69
C MET A 285 -7.52 1.22 -24.80
N SER A 286 -8.53 0.90 -23.97
CA SER A 286 -8.57 -0.33 -23.17
C SER A 286 -9.38 -1.46 -23.81
N ALA A 287 -9.95 -1.23 -25.00
CA ALA A 287 -10.75 -2.23 -25.70
C ALA A 287 -9.90 -3.43 -26.15
N VAL A 288 -10.50 -4.63 -26.09
CA VAL A 288 -9.90 -5.87 -26.63
C VAL A 288 -10.31 -6.03 -28.08
N GLU A 289 -9.32 -6.25 -28.96
CA GLU A 289 -9.57 -6.69 -30.33
C GLU A 289 -9.81 -8.20 -30.37
N LEU A 290 -11.01 -8.61 -30.79
CA LEU A 290 -11.33 -10.02 -31.05
C LEU A 290 -10.53 -10.54 -32.24
N MET A 291 -10.19 -11.83 -32.23
CA MET A 291 -9.40 -12.51 -33.27
C MET A 291 -7.91 -12.10 -33.37
N ASP A 292 -7.40 -11.18 -32.55
CA ASP A 292 -5.94 -10.94 -32.41
C ASP A 292 -5.33 -11.86 -31.34
N GLU A 293 -4.25 -12.59 -31.66
CA GLU A 293 -3.64 -13.59 -30.75
C GLU A 293 -3.04 -12.98 -29.46
N LYS A 294 -2.71 -11.68 -29.47
CA LYS A 294 -2.11 -10.95 -28.34
C LYS A 294 -3.14 -10.22 -27.48
N MET A 295 -4.34 -9.94 -28.00
CA MET A 295 -5.42 -9.27 -27.29
C MET A 295 -6.55 -10.23 -26.90
N ASP A 296 -6.95 -11.12 -27.80
CA ASP A 296 -8.05 -12.06 -27.59
C ASP A 296 -7.58 -13.31 -26.84
N ILE A 297 -7.96 -13.39 -25.55
CA ILE A 297 -7.74 -14.60 -24.75
C ILE A 297 -8.47 -15.84 -25.31
N GLY A 298 -9.48 -15.69 -26.15
CA GLY A 298 -10.18 -16.78 -26.83
C GLY A 298 -9.37 -17.47 -27.94
N MET A 299 -8.42 -16.76 -28.57
CA MET A 299 -7.68 -17.29 -29.73
C MET A 299 -6.64 -18.38 -29.40
N LYS A 300 -6.12 -18.41 -28.17
CA LYS A 300 -5.22 -19.49 -27.72
C LYS A 300 -6.03 -20.78 -27.53
N LYS A 301 -5.54 -21.95 -27.95
CA LYS A 301 -6.26 -23.21 -27.67
C LYS A 301 -6.09 -23.61 -26.21
N VAL A 302 -7.19 -23.89 -25.50
CA VAL A 302 -7.14 -24.59 -24.20
C VAL A 302 -6.74 -26.04 -24.48
N THR A 303 -5.52 -26.42 -24.11
CA THR A 303 -4.95 -27.76 -24.39
C THR A 303 -5.33 -28.79 -23.33
N ARG A 304 -5.67 -28.33 -22.13
CA ARG A 304 -6.00 -29.14 -20.95
C ARG A 304 -6.97 -28.33 -20.08
N LYS A 305 -7.98 -29.00 -19.53
CA LYS A 305 -8.86 -28.47 -18.48
C LYS A 305 -9.25 -29.65 -17.60
N MET A 306 -8.65 -29.73 -16.42
CA MET A 306 -8.98 -30.71 -15.38
C MET A 306 -9.41 -29.99 -14.11
N GLY A 307 -10.59 -30.32 -13.62
CA GLY A 307 -11.03 -30.00 -12.27
C GLY A 307 -10.68 -31.12 -11.28
N LEU A 308 -11.19 -30.96 -10.05
CA LEU A 308 -10.90 -31.85 -8.93
C LEU A 308 -11.25 -33.32 -9.21
N GLU A 309 -12.44 -33.60 -9.79
CA GLU A 309 -12.88 -34.96 -10.11
C GLU A 309 -11.97 -35.67 -11.11
N GLU A 310 -11.57 -35.00 -12.19
CA GLU A 310 -10.69 -35.59 -13.20
C GLU A 310 -9.25 -35.76 -12.68
N SER A 311 -8.81 -34.91 -11.75
CA SER A 311 -7.54 -35.09 -11.04
C SER A 311 -7.59 -36.28 -10.07
N ILE A 312 -8.66 -36.44 -9.29
CA ILE A 312 -8.87 -37.63 -8.45
C ILE A 312 -8.89 -38.90 -9.31
N ALA A 313 -9.66 -38.92 -10.41
CA ALA A 313 -9.72 -40.05 -11.32
C ALA A 313 -8.37 -40.40 -12.01
N LYS A 314 -7.40 -39.49 -11.99
CA LYS A 314 -6.02 -39.70 -12.47
C LYS A 314 -5.02 -40.09 -11.38
N GLY A 315 -5.46 -40.33 -10.15
CA GLY A 315 -4.62 -40.82 -9.05
C GLY A 315 -4.16 -39.74 -8.05
N LEU A 316 -4.87 -38.61 -7.94
CA LEU A 316 -4.45 -37.53 -7.02
C LEU A 316 -4.43 -37.99 -5.55
N TYR A 317 -5.43 -38.75 -5.09
CA TYR A 317 -5.52 -39.20 -3.69
C TYR A 317 -4.62 -40.43 -3.41
N GLU A 318 -4.18 -41.12 -4.46
CA GLU A 318 -3.20 -42.20 -4.45
C GLU A 318 -1.74 -41.71 -4.50
N SER A 319 -1.53 -40.39 -4.50
CA SER A 319 -0.21 -39.76 -4.59
C SER A 319 0.70 -40.10 -3.39
N SER A 320 1.99 -40.30 -3.69
CA SER A 320 3.02 -40.61 -2.70
C SER A 320 3.31 -39.44 -1.75
N LEU A 321 3.91 -39.72 -0.58
CA LEU A 321 4.28 -38.66 0.38
C LEU A 321 5.18 -37.56 -0.24
N GLY A 322 6.05 -37.92 -1.19
CA GLY A 322 6.89 -36.96 -1.90
C GLY A 322 6.11 -36.09 -2.90
N GLU A 323 5.05 -36.63 -3.52
CA GLU A 323 4.12 -35.88 -4.38
C GLU A 323 3.20 -34.97 -3.57
N GLN A 324 2.68 -35.45 -2.43
CA GLN A 324 1.91 -34.64 -1.49
C GLN A 324 2.74 -33.45 -0.97
N LEU A 325 4.02 -33.68 -0.64
CA LEU A 325 4.92 -32.64 -0.16
C LEU A 325 5.20 -31.55 -1.23
N ILE A 326 5.44 -31.95 -2.49
CA ILE A 326 5.66 -30.96 -3.56
C ILE A 326 4.38 -30.21 -3.95
N ILE A 327 3.19 -30.80 -3.79
CA ILE A 327 1.92 -30.08 -3.93
C ILE A 327 1.79 -28.98 -2.85
N TYR A 328 2.18 -29.26 -1.61
CA TYR A 328 2.26 -28.25 -0.54
C TYR A 328 3.25 -27.13 -0.89
N ASP A 329 4.48 -27.49 -1.26
CA ASP A 329 5.53 -26.50 -1.56
C ASP A 329 5.21 -25.67 -2.82
N ALA A 330 4.57 -26.26 -3.85
CA ALA A 330 4.05 -25.56 -5.01
C ALA A 330 2.91 -24.59 -4.65
N THR A 331 2.04 -24.97 -3.70
CA THR A 331 0.96 -24.11 -3.20
C THR A 331 1.53 -22.92 -2.41
N LEU A 332 2.61 -23.13 -1.65
CA LEU A 332 3.34 -22.04 -1.00
C LEU A 332 4.01 -21.11 -2.04
N CYS A 333 4.51 -21.64 -3.16
CA CYS A 333 5.07 -20.84 -4.25
C CYS A 333 4.02 -19.95 -4.94
N THR A 334 2.85 -20.50 -5.26
CA THR A 334 1.75 -19.72 -5.85
C THR A 334 1.16 -18.72 -4.87
N PHE A 335 1.09 -19.04 -3.57
CA PHE A 335 0.71 -18.09 -2.51
C PHE A 335 1.68 -16.90 -2.40
N VAL A 336 3.00 -17.14 -2.40
CA VAL A 336 3.99 -16.06 -2.40
C VAL A 336 3.89 -15.24 -3.69
N THR A 337 3.66 -15.88 -4.84
CA THR A 337 3.48 -15.17 -6.13
C THR A 337 2.26 -14.24 -6.10
N TRP A 338 1.16 -14.63 -5.45
CA TRP A 338 -0.01 -13.76 -5.21
C TRP A 338 0.34 -12.56 -4.33
N LEU A 339 1.10 -12.76 -3.24
CA LEU A 339 1.53 -11.67 -2.35
C LEU A 339 2.47 -10.65 -3.01
N GLU A 340 3.14 -11.02 -4.11
CA GLU A 340 3.96 -10.14 -4.94
C GLU A 340 3.15 -9.44 -6.06
N GLY A 341 1.81 -9.43 -5.96
CA GLY A 341 0.91 -8.61 -6.79
C GLY A 341 0.18 -9.34 -7.92
N SER A 342 0.53 -10.60 -8.20
CA SER A 342 -0.09 -11.39 -9.28
C SER A 342 -1.55 -11.74 -9.00
N CYS A 343 -2.37 -11.94 -10.03
CA CYS A 343 -3.78 -12.35 -9.85
C CYS A 343 -3.90 -13.74 -9.19
N ILE A 344 -4.75 -13.86 -8.15
CA ILE A 344 -4.98 -15.13 -7.44
C ILE A 344 -5.50 -16.24 -8.37
N GLY A 345 -6.33 -15.87 -9.35
CA GLY A 345 -6.91 -16.79 -10.34
C GLY A 345 -5.89 -17.43 -11.29
N GLN A 346 -4.73 -16.79 -11.48
CA GLN A 346 -3.61 -17.30 -12.30
C GLN A 346 -2.45 -17.85 -11.46
N THR A 347 -2.59 -17.85 -10.13
CA THR A 347 -1.55 -18.30 -9.19
C THR A 347 -2.11 -19.37 -8.27
N LEU A 348 -2.65 -19.01 -7.11
CA LEU A 348 -3.06 -19.94 -6.07
C LEU A 348 -4.26 -20.80 -6.48
N TRP A 349 -5.25 -20.22 -7.17
CA TRP A 349 -6.46 -20.92 -7.62
C TRP A 349 -6.22 -21.82 -8.84
N THR A 350 -4.98 -21.95 -9.33
CA THR A 350 -4.62 -23.01 -10.30
C THR A 350 -4.52 -24.40 -9.65
N ASN A 351 -4.44 -24.47 -8.31
CA ASN A 351 -4.51 -25.73 -7.58
C ASN A 351 -5.99 -26.15 -7.41
N VAL A 352 -6.39 -27.26 -8.04
CA VAL A 352 -7.78 -27.78 -8.03
C VAL A 352 -8.26 -28.17 -6.62
N LEU A 353 -7.34 -28.40 -5.68
CA LEU A 353 -7.69 -28.65 -4.27
C LEU A 353 -8.23 -27.40 -3.57
N LEU A 354 -7.88 -26.20 -4.03
CA LEU A 354 -8.25 -24.93 -3.37
C LEU A 354 -9.51 -24.29 -3.94
N THR A 355 -9.89 -24.63 -5.18
CA THR A 355 -11.04 -24.03 -5.85
C THR A 355 -12.38 -24.46 -5.28
N ASP A 356 -12.45 -25.66 -4.70
CA ASP A 356 -13.66 -26.21 -4.09
C ASP A 356 -13.34 -27.00 -2.80
N PRO A 357 -13.12 -26.30 -1.67
CA PRO A 357 -12.71 -26.94 -0.42
C PRO A 357 -13.74 -27.92 0.14
N GLU A 358 -15.03 -27.70 -0.12
CA GLU A 358 -16.11 -28.53 0.43
C GLU A 358 -16.06 -29.98 -0.07
N ARG A 359 -15.45 -30.19 -1.24
CA ARG A 359 -15.28 -31.51 -1.86
C ARG A 359 -13.97 -32.21 -1.47
N VAL A 360 -13.06 -31.53 -0.77
CA VAL A 360 -11.79 -32.10 -0.28
C VAL A 360 -11.94 -32.52 1.19
N ARG A 361 -12.71 -33.58 1.43
CA ARG A 361 -13.11 -34.01 2.77
C ARG A 361 -11.97 -34.61 3.60
N PHE A 362 -12.03 -34.36 4.91
CA PHE A 362 -11.11 -34.97 5.88
C PHE A 362 -11.20 -36.50 5.94
N GLU A 363 -12.37 -37.10 5.69
CA GLU A 363 -12.50 -38.56 5.69
C GLU A 363 -11.88 -39.22 4.45
N ASP A 364 -11.83 -38.50 3.32
CA ASP A 364 -11.33 -39.02 2.04
C ASP A 364 -9.80 -38.87 1.93
N HIS A 365 -9.26 -37.67 2.24
CA HIS A 365 -7.81 -37.45 2.24
C HIS A 365 -7.38 -36.35 3.25
N PRO A 366 -7.12 -36.69 4.54
CA PRO A 366 -6.90 -35.73 5.62
C PRO A 366 -5.79 -34.68 5.34
N VAL A 367 -4.71 -35.08 4.67
CA VAL A 367 -3.58 -34.21 4.33
C VAL A 367 -3.96 -33.15 3.29
N PHE A 368 -4.87 -33.46 2.35
CA PHE A 368 -5.32 -32.47 1.36
C PHE A 368 -6.49 -31.64 1.89
N ALA A 369 -7.32 -32.18 2.78
CA ALA A 369 -8.31 -31.41 3.53
C ALA A 369 -7.63 -30.32 4.39
N CYS A 370 -6.52 -30.66 5.06
CA CYS A 370 -5.67 -29.67 5.76
C CYS A 370 -5.13 -28.59 4.83
N LEU A 371 -4.69 -28.95 3.62
CA LEU A 371 -4.21 -27.99 2.62
C LEU A 371 -5.35 -27.05 2.19
N SER A 372 -6.49 -27.63 1.83
CA SER A 372 -7.62 -26.93 1.23
C SER A 372 -8.33 -25.99 2.21
N HIS A 373 -8.87 -26.53 3.29
CA HIS A 373 -9.55 -25.72 4.31
C HIS A 373 -8.58 -24.77 5.03
N GLY A 374 -7.31 -25.18 5.20
CA GLY A 374 -6.26 -24.33 5.75
C GLY A 374 -5.97 -23.12 4.86
N PHE A 375 -5.72 -23.32 3.56
CA PHE A 375 -5.48 -22.21 2.64
C PHE A 375 -6.72 -21.34 2.41
N TYR A 376 -7.93 -21.90 2.42
CA TYR A 376 -9.15 -21.10 2.40
C TYR A 376 -9.15 -20.05 3.52
N HIS A 377 -8.96 -20.46 4.78
CA HIS A 377 -8.93 -19.53 5.92
C HIS A 377 -7.71 -18.58 5.84
N ILE A 378 -6.55 -19.04 5.36
CA ILE A 378 -5.38 -18.17 5.16
C ILE A 378 -5.71 -17.07 4.15
N VAL A 379 -6.24 -17.41 2.99
CA VAL A 379 -6.55 -16.46 1.91
C VAL A 379 -7.64 -15.48 2.36
N MET A 380 -8.70 -15.94 3.05
CA MET A 380 -9.72 -15.05 3.59
C MET A 380 -9.15 -14.06 4.60
N GLN A 381 -8.34 -14.52 5.56
CA GLN A 381 -7.73 -13.65 6.58
C GLN A 381 -6.72 -12.67 5.96
N VAL A 382 -5.84 -13.14 5.06
CA VAL A 382 -4.84 -12.33 4.35
C VAL A 382 -5.52 -11.26 3.49
N LYS A 383 -6.51 -11.64 2.68
CA LYS A 383 -7.31 -10.71 1.87
C LYS A 383 -7.98 -9.65 2.74
N SER A 384 -8.61 -10.08 3.84
CA SER A 384 -9.31 -9.17 4.75
C SER A 384 -8.35 -8.20 5.45
N ILE A 385 -7.17 -8.65 5.91
CA ILE A 385 -6.13 -7.76 6.46
C ILE A 385 -5.68 -6.73 5.42
N ILE A 386 -5.38 -7.15 4.19
CA ILE A 386 -4.86 -6.25 3.14
C ILE A 386 -5.92 -5.21 2.73
N GLN A 387 -7.16 -5.63 2.55
CA GLN A 387 -8.25 -4.73 2.14
C GLN A 387 -8.65 -3.75 3.24
N ASN A 388 -8.69 -4.15 4.50
CA ASN A 388 -8.98 -3.22 5.59
C ASN A 388 -7.82 -2.23 5.82
N ALA A 389 -6.57 -2.66 5.69
CA ALA A 389 -5.42 -1.77 5.81
C ALA A 389 -5.42 -0.63 4.78
N SER A 390 -5.95 -0.87 3.57
CA SER A 390 -6.04 0.13 2.49
C SER A 390 -4.68 0.75 2.09
N VAL A 391 -3.64 -0.09 1.98
CA VAL A 391 -2.25 0.32 1.70
C VAL A 391 -1.63 -0.33 0.44
N TYR A 392 -2.45 -0.49 -0.60
CA TYR A 392 -2.06 -0.96 -1.93
C TYR A 392 -2.92 -0.25 -2.99
N GLU A 393 -2.42 -0.13 -4.22
CA GLU A 393 -3.21 0.21 -5.41
C GLU A 393 -3.46 -1.06 -6.24
N GLU A 394 -4.46 -1.08 -7.14
CA GLU A 394 -4.78 -2.28 -7.94
C GLU A 394 -3.65 -2.74 -8.88
N GLU A 395 -2.77 -1.83 -9.29
CA GLU A 395 -1.54 -2.13 -10.04
C GLU A 395 -0.50 -2.87 -9.19
N ASP A 396 -0.51 -2.66 -7.86
CA ASP A 396 0.45 -3.26 -6.93
C ASP A 396 -0.03 -4.61 -6.36
N PHE A 397 -1.34 -4.77 -6.17
CA PHE A 397 -1.94 -6.01 -5.66
C PHE A 397 -3.43 -6.15 -6.01
N ASN A 398 -3.82 -7.36 -6.45
CA ASN A 398 -5.22 -7.67 -6.75
C ASN A 398 -5.84 -8.62 -5.69
N PRO A 399 -6.78 -8.13 -4.85
CA PRO A 399 -7.51 -8.94 -3.87
C PRO A 399 -8.73 -9.68 -4.46
N HIS A 400 -9.11 -9.42 -5.72
CA HIS A 400 -10.33 -9.94 -6.32
C HIS A 400 -10.26 -11.46 -6.48
N LEU A 401 -11.26 -12.17 -5.94
CA LEU A 401 -11.41 -13.61 -6.13
C LEU A 401 -12.17 -13.86 -7.43
N PRO A 402 -11.71 -14.73 -8.35
CA PRO A 402 -12.40 -14.96 -9.63
C PRO A 402 -13.81 -15.55 -9.46
N PHE A 403 -14.07 -16.22 -8.34
CA PHE A 403 -15.37 -16.75 -7.91
C PHE A 403 -15.38 -16.90 -6.38
N PRO A 404 -16.56 -16.93 -5.73
CA PRO A 404 -16.66 -17.25 -4.31
C PRO A 404 -16.26 -18.72 -4.07
N CYS A 405 -15.48 -18.94 -3.01
CA CYS A 405 -15.23 -20.26 -2.44
C CYS A 405 -15.78 -20.28 -1.01
N THR A 406 -16.13 -21.45 -0.49
CA THR A 406 -16.63 -21.62 0.87
C THR A 406 -15.97 -22.81 1.57
N SER A 407 -16.02 -22.81 2.90
CA SER A 407 -15.60 -23.93 3.75
C SER A 407 -16.61 -24.05 4.88
N HIS A 408 -17.27 -25.20 4.97
CA HIS A 408 -18.23 -25.48 6.05
C HIS A 408 -17.58 -25.55 7.44
N TYR A 409 -16.28 -25.88 7.52
CA TYR A 409 -15.55 -25.93 8.79
C TYR A 409 -15.12 -24.52 9.23
N PRO A 410 -15.49 -24.06 10.45
CA PRO A 410 -15.02 -22.80 11.02
C PRO A 410 -13.52 -22.87 11.35
N MET A 411 -12.84 -21.72 11.32
CA MET A 411 -11.38 -21.66 11.42
C MET A 411 -10.81 -22.35 12.68
N HIS A 412 -11.49 -22.27 13.83
CA HIS A 412 -11.04 -22.90 15.07
C HIS A 412 -11.05 -24.45 14.98
N GLU A 413 -12.04 -25.01 14.28
CA GLU A 413 -12.14 -26.46 14.04
C GLU A 413 -11.05 -26.91 13.05
N VAL A 414 -10.84 -26.16 11.96
CA VAL A 414 -9.74 -26.42 11.02
C VAL A 414 -8.37 -26.38 11.71
N ILE A 415 -8.11 -25.39 12.58
CA ILE A 415 -6.87 -25.31 13.37
C ILE A 415 -6.68 -26.54 14.26
N GLN A 416 -7.75 -27.05 14.87
CA GLN A 416 -7.69 -28.25 15.72
C GLN A 416 -7.50 -29.52 14.90
N LEU A 417 -8.24 -29.70 13.79
CA LEU A 417 -8.08 -30.83 12.87
C LEU A 417 -6.66 -30.88 12.29
N MET A 418 -6.11 -29.75 11.86
CA MET A 418 -4.71 -29.67 11.38
C MET A 418 -3.70 -30.10 12.46
N LYS A 419 -3.96 -29.79 13.74
CA LYS A 419 -3.12 -30.21 14.87
C LYS A 419 -3.21 -31.72 15.12
N ASP A 420 -4.40 -32.29 14.99
CA ASP A 420 -4.61 -33.72 15.19
C ASP A 420 -3.99 -34.54 14.05
N ILE A 421 -4.04 -34.05 12.81
CA ILE A 421 -3.33 -34.65 11.66
C ILE A 421 -1.80 -34.47 11.76
N GLU A 422 -1.31 -33.31 12.24
CA GLU A 422 0.11 -33.09 12.54
C GLU A 422 0.64 -34.13 13.54
N LEU A 423 -0.12 -34.40 14.61
CA LEU A 423 0.20 -35.41 15.63
C LEU A 423 0.09 -36.85 15.09
N ASP A 424 -0.88 -37.15 14.23
CA ASP A 424 -0.98 -38.47 13.59
C ASP A 424 0.21 -38.76 12.67
N LEU A 425 0.64 -37.77 11.87
CA LEU A 425 1.83 -37.90 11.02
C LEU A 425 3.10 -38.10 11.84
N VAL A 426 3.25 -37.42 12.98
CA VAL A 426 4.36 -37.64 13.92
C VAL A 426 4.30 -39.06 14.49
N ARG A 427 3.15 -39.51 15.01
CA ARG A 427 2.97 -40.88 15.52
C ARG A 427 3.31 -41.93 14.46
N ARG A 428 2.84 -41.78 13.22
CA ARG A 428 3.17 -42.67 12.09
C ARG A 428 4.65 -42.67 11.74
N SER A 429 5.36 -41.56 11.98
CA SER A 429 6.83 -41.47 11.81
C SER A 429 7.61 -42.20 12.92
N GLU A 430 7.00 -42.41 14.10
CA GLU A 430 7.53 -43.23 15.18
C GLU A 430 7.24 -44.74 14.97
N GLU A 431 6.16 -45.05 14.24
CA GLU A 431 5.72 -46.43 13.92
C GLU A 431 6.41 -47.05 12.70
N THR A 432 7.12 -46.27 11.87
CA THR A 432 7.83 -46.79 10.69
C THR A 432 9.34 -46.94 10.93
N ASP A 433 9.88 -48.11 10.57
CA ASP A 433 11.32 -48.43 10.63
C ASP A 433 12.13 -47.85 9.46
N LYS A 434 11.49 -47.20 8.49
CA LYS A 434 12.17 -46.63 7.31
C LYS A 434 12.49 -45.14 7.51
N ASP A 435 13.77 -44.81 7.61
CA ASP A 435 14.24 -43.43 7.81
C ASP A 435 13.77 -42.46 6.70
N GLU A 436 13.69 -42.89 5.44
CA GLU A 436 13.20 -42.05 4.33
C GLU A 436 11.70 -41.73 4.48
N GLU A 437 10.88 -42.73 4.84
CA GLU A 437 9.43 -42.56 5.01
C GLU A 437 9.13 -41.69 6.25
N LYS A 438 9.88 -41.93 7.32
CA LYS A 438 9.88 -41.12 8.55
C LYS A 438 10.22 -39.66 8.30
N THR A 439 11.27 -39.40 7.51
CA THR A 439 11.70 -38.03 7.17
C THR A 439 10.64 -37.30 6.35
N LYS A 440 10.02 -37.98 5.38
CA LYS A 440 8.90 -37.42 4.59
C LYS A 440 7.65 -37.13 5.44
N LEU A 441 7.27 -38.02 6.35
CA LEU A 441 6.15 -37.81 7.28
C LEU A 441 6.36 -36.59 8.20
N LEU A 442 7.55 -36.48 8.81
CA LEU A 442 7.91 -35.33 9.65
C LEU A 442 7.98 -34.02 8.84
N THR A 443 8.48 -34.09 7.61
CA THR A 443 8.59 -32.94 6.71
C THR A 443 7.21 -32.46 6.25
N LEU A 444 6.30 -33.36 5.91
CA LEU A 444 4.90 -33.04 5.59
C LEU A 444 4.16 -32.45 6.80
N SER A 445 4.33 -33.06 7.98
CA SER A 445 3.81 -32.54 9.26
C SER A 445 4.30 -31.11 9.52
N SER A 446 5.56 -30.78 9.18
CA SER A 446 6.12 -29.42 9.32
C SER A 446 5.41 -28.36 8.46
N ARG A 447 4.89 -28.73 7.27
CA ARG A 447 4.10 -27.81 6.41
C ARG A 447 2.71 -27.55 6.98
N ILE A 448 2.03 -28.60 7.46
CA ILE A 448 0.72 -28.48 8.13
C ILE A 448 0.86 -27.64 9.41
N ALA A 449 1.89 -27.92 10.23
CA ALA A 449 2.22 -27.14 11.41
C ALA A 449 2.49 -25.67 11.08
N PHE A 450 3.21 -25.37 9.99
CA PHE A 450 3.46 -24.00 9.54
C PHE A 450 2.16 -23.29 9.16
N MET A 451 1.31 -23.87 8.30
CA MET A 451 0.03 -23.27 7.93
C MET A 451 -0.87 -23.01 9.15
N ARG A 452 -0.95 -23.99 10.07
CA ARG A 452 -1.72 -23.88 11.32
C ARG A 452 -1.19 -22.77 12.22
N ILE A 453 0.13 -22.69 12.42
CA ILE A 453 0.76 -21.64 13.24
C ILE A 453 0.67 -20.28 12.53
N PHE A 454 0.65 -20.23 11.19
CA PHE A 454 0.54 -19.00 10.41
C PHE A 454 -0.83 -18.37 10.64
N LEU A 455 -1.91 -19.16 10.51
CA LEU A 455 -3.26 -18.76 10.91
C LEU A 455 -3.32 -18.24 12.35
N VAL A 456 -2.83 -19.03 13.31
CA VAL A 456 -2.82 -18.64 14.74
C VAL A 456 -2.05 -17.33 14.97
N THR A 457 -0.92 -17.13 14.29
CA THR A 457 -0.12 -15.90 14.39
C THR A 457 -0.88 -14.71 13.83
N LEU A 458 -1.54 -14.87 12.67
CA LEU A 458 -2.41 -13.82 12.12
C LEU A 458 -3.56 -13.50 13.10
N THR A 459 -4.18 -14.48 13.77
CA THR A 459 -5.27 -14.20 14.72
C THR A 459 -4.83 -13.48 16.00
N PHE A 460 -3.58 -13.63 16.44
CA PHE A 460 -3.04 -12.86 17.57
C PHE A 460 -2.71 -11.41 17.18
N LEU A 461 -2.37 -11.17 15.91
CA LEU A 461 -2.01 -9.86 15.39
C LEU A 461 -3.23 -9.06 14.91
N VAL A 462 -4.16 -9.71 14.20
CA VAL A 462 -5.41 -9.11 13.71
C VAL A 462 -6.52 -10.15 13.90
N PRO A 463 -7.37 -10.02 14.93
CA PRO A 463 -8.40 -10.99 15.23
C PRO A 463 -9.52 -11.01 14.16
N PRO A 464 -10.10 -12.18 13.85
CA PRO A 464 -11.31 -12.28 13.03
C PRO A 464 -12.54 -11.80 13.82
N ARG A 465 -13.60 -11.37 13.12
CA ARG A 465 -14.88 -11.01 13.77
C ARG A 465 -15.58 -12.21 14.38
N LYS A 466 -16.26 -11.99 15.50
CA LYS A 466 -17.02 -13.03 16.21
C LYS A 466 -18.15 -13.60 15.32
N PRO A 467 -18.40 -14.92 15.32
CA PRO A 467 -19.36 -15.53 14.39
C PRO A 467 -20.86 -15.24 14.62
N GLU A 468 -21.25 -14.48 15.64
CA GLU A 468 -22.64 -14.41 16.11
C GLU A 468 -23.60 -13.66 15.15
N GLU A 469 -23.09 -12.97 14.13
CA GLU A 469 -23.87 -12.19 13.15
C GLU A 469 -23.90 -12.79 11.73
N TRP A 470 -23.56 -14.07 11.54
CA TRP A 470 -23.50 -14.71 10.21
C TRP A 470 -24.90 -14.97 9.60
N ARG A 471 -25.54 -13.93 9.07
CA ARG A 471 -26.77 -14.00 8.26
C ARG A 471 -26.83 -12.95 7.13
N THR A 472 -25.79 -12.88 6.30
CA THR A 472 -25.85 -12.21 4.99
C THR A 472 -25.05 -12.97 3.95
N ASP A 473 -25.55 -12.91 2.71
CA ASP A 473 -25.05 -13.38 1.42
C ASP A 473 -23.62 -13.98 1.37
N SER A 474 -23.48 -15.21 0.87
CA SER A 474 -22.18 -15.90 0.69
C SER A 474 -21.26 -15.27 -0.38
N SER A 475 -21.75 -14.26 -1.10
CA SER A 475 -20.93 -13.39 -1.95
C SER A 475 -20.24 -12.24 -1.20
N GLN A 476 -20.67 -11.93 0.03
CA GLN A 476 -20.11 -10.85 0.85
C GLN A 476 -19.03 -11.35 1.80
N MET A 477 -17.96 -10.57 1.94
CA MET A 477 -16.85 -10.93 2.82
C MET A 477 -17.27 -10.88 4.29
N PRO A 478 -16.69 -11.73 5.16
CA PRO A 478 -16.75 -11.49 6.60
C PRO A 478 -15.97 -10.19 6.93
N PRO A 479 -16.63 -9.12 7.41
CA PRO A 479 -15.92 -7.92 7.84
C PRO A 479 -15.11 -8.26 9.10
N LEU A 480 -13.90 -7.69 9.25
CA LEU A 480 -13.13 -7.81 10.48
C LEU A 480 -13.85 -7.08 11.63
N ASP A 481 -13.57 -7.48 12.87
CA ASP A 481 -13.86 -6.68 14.07
C ASP A 481 -12.66 -5.76 14.31
N ALA A 482 -12.34 -5.00 13.26
CA ALA A 482 -11.06 -4.33 13.11
C ALA A 482 -11.00 -2.97 13.80
N LEU A 483 -12.03 -2.58 14.56
CA LEU A 483 -12.13 -1.27 15.19
C LEU A 483 -11.73 -1.36 16.68
N GLY A 484 -10.59 -0.80 17.04
CA GLY A 484 -10.12 -0.70 18.43
C GLY A 484 -9.76 -2.02 19.12
N PHE A 485 -9.36 -3.05 18.37
CA PHE A 485 -8.79 -4.26 18.96
C PHE A 485 -7.35 -4.03 19.45
N THR A 486 -6.90 -4.79 20.45
CA THR A 486 -5.49 -4.79 20.88
C THR A 486 -4.83 -6.10 20.48
N ALA A 487 -3.74 -6.03 19.71
CA ALA A 487 -2.97 -7.20 19.29
C ALA A 487 -2.22 -7.86 20.46
N ASP A 488 -2.24 -9.19 20.54
CA ASP A 488 -1.43 -9.96 21.50
C ASP A 488 -0.02 -10.19 20.92
N LEU A 489 0.82 -9.16 21.06
CA LEU A 489 2.19 -9.16 20.57
C LEU A 489 3.07 -10.24 21.21
N ASP A 490 2.78 -10.66 22.45
CA ASP A 490 3.56 -11.64 23.18
C ASP A 490 3.25 -13.07 22.71
N ALA A 491 1.97 -13.40 22.55
CA ALA A 491 1.54 -14.66 21.93
C ALA A 491 1.93 -14.72 20.44
N ALA A 492 1.79 -13.61 19.70
CA ALA A 492 2.24 -13.50 18.32
C ALA A 492 3.76 -13.71 18.19
N THR A 493 4.59 -13.13 19.06
CA THR A 493 6.05 -13.35 19.06
C THR A 493 6.37 -14.82 19.30
N SER A 494 5.72 -15.46 20.28
CA SER A 494 5.90 -16.88 20.58
C SER A 494 5.50 -17.79 19.41
N ALA A 495 4.39 -17.49 18.73
CA ALA A 495 3.93 -18.23 17.56
C ALA A 495 4.84 -17.99 16.32
N ALA A 496 5.19 -16.74 16.04
CA ALA A 496 6.05 -16.36 14.91
C ALA A 496 7.46 -16.92 15.04
N SER A 497 8.01 -17.07 16.25
CA SER A 497 9.31 -17.73 16.45
C SER A 497 9.32 -19.19 15.93
N LYS A 498 8.19 -19.88 16.00
CA LYS A 498 8.00 -21.24 15.47
C LYS A 498 7.85 -21.22 13.94
N LEU A 499 7.20 -20.19 13.37
CA LEU A 499 7.16 -19.99 11.91
C LEU A 499 8.56 -19.82 11.33
N VAL A 500 9.39 -18.99 11.95
CA VAL A 500 10.79 -18.77 11.56
C VAL A 500 11.56 -20.10 11.61
N LEU A 501 11.43 -20.86 12.70
CA LEU A 501 12.08 -22.17 12.84
C LEU A 501 11.66 -23.18 11.76
N LEU A 502 10.35 -23.30 11.49
CA LEU A 502 9.82 -24.24 10.48
C LEU A 502 10.26 -23.83 9.07
N SER A 503 9.96 -22.59 8.67
CA SER A 503 10.25 -22.08 7.32
C SER A 503 11.73 -22.08 6.96
N SER A 504 12.64 -21.95 7.95
CA SER A 504 14.09 -21.97 7.72
C SER A 504 14.60 -23.25 7.05
N LYS A 505 13.87 -24.36 7.17
CA LYS A 505 14.23 -25.68 6.62
C LYS A 505 13.48 -26.05 5.35
N PHE A 506 12.57 -25.20 4.87
CA PHE A 506 11.67 -25.57 3.77
C PHE A 506 12.41 -25.79 2.46
N LEU A 507 13.33 -24.91 2.07
CA LEU A 507 14.07 -25.07 0.81
C LEU A 507 14.91 -26.35 0.80
N ASP A 508 15.69 -26.59 1.87
CA ASP A 508 16.54 -27.77 2.05
C ASP A 508 15.72 -29.08 1.92
N THR A 509 14.68 -29.22 2.76
CA THR A 509 13.78 -30.38 2.71
C THR A 509 12.99 -30.49 1.40
N SER A 510 12.71 -29.38 0.70
CA SER A 510 12.03 -29.43 -0.61
C SER A 510 12.93 -29.95 -1.73
N VAL A 511 14.24 -29.73 -1.64
CA VAL A 511 15.21 -30.26 -2.62
C VAL A 511 15.45 -31.76 -2.40
N HIS A 512 15.41 -32.23 -1.14
CA HIS A 512 15.78 -33.60 -0.79
C HIS A 512 14.62 -34.58 -0.61
N GLU A 513 13.46 -34.15 -0.07
CA GLU A 513 12.37 -35.05 0.34
C GLU A 513 11.17 -35.09 -0.62
N CYS A 514 11.04 -34.07 -1.49
CA CYS A 514 9.97 -34.00 -2.48
C CYS A 514 10.15 -35.01 -3.63
N ALA A 515 9.06 -35.26 -4.37
CA ALA A 515 9.18 -35.85 -5.70
C ALA A 515 10.06 -34.96 -6.61
N PRO A 516 11.04 -35.53 -7.33
CA PRO A 516 11.92 -34.76 -8.22
C PRO A 516 11.15 -34.21 -9.43
N ARG A 517 11.70 -33.16 -10.04
CA ARG A 517 11.17 -32.63 -11.32
C ARG A 517 11.20 -33.72 -12.40
N PRO A 518 10.16 -33.84 -13.24
CA PRO A 518 10.19 -34.71 -14.41
C PRO A 518 11.36 -34.39 -15.36
N ASN A 519 11.84 -35.42 -16.06
CA ASN A 519 12.94 -35.28 -17.04
C ASN A 519 12.61 -34.20 -18.09
N GLY A 520 13.49 -33.23 -18.26
CA GLY A 520 13.34 -32.09 -19.17
C GLY A 520 12.77 -30.80 -18.55
N ILE A 521 12.42 -30.82 -17.25
CA ILE A 521 11.97 -29.62 -16.52
C ILE A 521 13.10 -29.10 -15.62
N GLU A 522 13.80 -28.05 -16.06
CA GLU A 522 14.92 -27.46 -15.31
C GLU A 522 14.47 -26.59 -14.12
N ARG A 523 13.32 -25.92 -14.23
CA ARG A 523 12.79 -24.98 -13.23
C ARG A 523 11.33 -25.28 -12.91
N ASP A 524 10.93 -25.00 -11.68
CA ASP A 524 9.50 -25.01 -11.32
C ASP A 524 8.82 -23.82 -12.02
N GLY A 525 8.08 -24.10 -13.10
CA GLY A 525 7.26 -23.12 -13.81
C GLY A 525 5.86 -23.02 -13.17
N ASP A 526 4.83 -23.15 -14.00
CA ASP A 526 3.41 -23.13 -13.59
C ASP A 526 2.92 -24.38 -12.84
N PHE A 527 3.84 -25.27 -12.44
CA PHE A 527 3.56 -26.57 -11.82
C PHE A 527 2.57 -27.49 -12.57
N SER A 528 2.26 -27.24 -13.85
CA SER A 528 1.31 -28.04 -14.67
C SER A 528 1.63 -29.53 -14.80
N TRP A 529 2.85 -29.93 -14.46
CA TRP A 529 3.29 -31.32 -14.38
C TRP A 529 2.76 -32.08 -13.14
N LEU A 530 2.25 -31.36 -12.13
CA LEU A 530 1.52 -31.95 -11.00
C LEU A 530 0.03 -32.15 -11.36
N ILE A 531 -0.55 -33.27 -10.90
CA ILE A 531 -1.97 -33.59 -11.14
C ILE A 531 -2.90 -32.57 -10.44
N ALA A 532 -2.45 -31.96 -9.34
CA ALA A 532 -3.19 -30.94 -8.59
C ALA A 532 -3.25 -29.57 -9.28
N PHE A 533 -2.40 -29.28 -10.27
CA PHE A 533 -2.28 -27.94 -10.86
C PHE A 533 -2.77 -27.91 -12.30
N GLU A 534 -3.70 -26.98 -12.57
CA GLU A 534 -4.25 -26.67 -13.89
C GLU A 534 -4.20 -25.15 -14.13
N PRO A 535 -3.13 -24.62 -14.77
CA PRO A 535 -2.96 -23.18 -14.96
C PRO A 535 -4.06 -22.49 -15.78
N GLU A 536 -4.72 -23.23 -16.68
CA GLU A 536 -5.78 -22.71 -17.55
C GLU A 536 -7.19 -22.83 -16.93
N LEU A 537 -7.32 -23.40 -15.71
CA LEU A 537 -8.60 -23.71 -15.06
C LEU A 537 -9.55 -22.52 -15.00
N ASN A 538 -9.03 -21.37 -14.57
CA ASN A 538 -9.81 -20.17 -14.27
C ASN A 538 -9.90 -19.19 -15.44
N ARG A 539 -9.41 -19.58 -16.63
CA ARG A 539 -9.30 -18.69 -17.79
C ARG A 539 -10.61 -18.03 -18.22
N GLN A 540 -11.74 -18.70 -17.99
CA GLN A 540 -13.09 -18.18 -18.26
C GLN A 540 -13.55 -17.09 -17.26
N TYR A 541 -12.88 -16.96 -16.12
CA TYR A 541 -13.14 -15.97 -15.07
C TYR A 541 -12.13 -14.82 -15.06
N LEU A 542 -11.11 -14.88 -15.93
CA LEU A 542 -10.18 -13.76 -16.10
C LEU A 542 -10.90 -12.65 -16.89
N PRO A 543 -10.70 -11.38 -16.53
CA PRO A 543 -11.28 -10.28 -17.30
C PRO A 543 -10.75 -10.31 -18.73
N SER A 544 -11.57 -9.85 -19.69
CA SER A 544 -11.17 -9.69 -21.10
C SER A 544 -10.00 -8.71 -21.19
N THR A 545 -8.80 -9.26 -21.20
CA THR A 545 -7.51 -8.57 -21.08
C THR A 545 -6.47 -9.36 -21.84
N PHE A 546 -5.37 -8.69 -22.21
CA PHE A 546 -4.27 -9.32 -22.96
C PHE A 546 -3.84 -10.64 -22.29
N PRO A 547 -3.84 -11.80 -22.99
CA PRO A 547 -3.47 -13.11 -22.45
C PRO A 547 -1.99 -13.22 -22.05
N ARG A 548 -1.63 -12.57 -20.94
CA ARG A 548 -0.34 -12.66 -20.24
C ARG A 548 -0.37 -13.85 -19.29
N LYS A 549 0.64 -14.73 -19.42
CA LYS A 549 0.88 -15.82 -18.48
C LYS A 549 1.77 -15.30 -17.35
N ILE A 550 1.33 -15.46 -16.11
CA ILE A 550 2.12 -15.09 -14.93
C ILE A 550 3.26 -16.11 -14.74
N GLU A 551 4.48 -15.62 -14.48
CA GLU A 551 5.61 -16.46 -14.09
C GLU A 551 5.48 -16.74 -12.58
N ILE A 552 5.21 -18.00 -12.22
CA ILE A 552 5.20 -18.42 -10.81
C ILE A 552 6.63 -18.41 -10.27
N LEU A 553 6.81 -17.88 -9.05
CA LEU A 553 8.11 -17.90 -8.40
C LEU A 553 8.54 -19.34 -8.10
N PRO A 554 9.72 -19.81 -8.55
CA PRO A 554 10.19 -21.16 -8.28
C PRO A 554 10.57 -21.32 -6.80
N ARG A 555 10.64 -22.57 -6.33
CA ARG A 555 10.87 -22.89 -4.90
C ARG A 555 12.13 -22.25 -4.33
N GLU A 556 13.20 -22.17 -5.13
CA GLU A 556 14.47 -21.54 -4.77
C GLU A 556 14.36 -20.03 -4.46
N LYS A 557 13.29 -19.36 -4.93
CA LYS A 557 12.99 -17.95 -4.60
C LYS A 557 11.84 -17.84 -3.58
N ALA A 558 10.76 -18.59 -3.78
CA ALA A 558 9.54 -18.45 -2.99
C ALA A 558 9.68 -18.96 -1.55
N LEU A 559 10.33 -20.10 -1.31
CA LEU A 559 10.48 -20.65 0.05
C LEU A 559 11.39 -19.75 0.93
N PRO A 560 12.53 -19.21 0.45
CA PRO A 560 13.28 -18.19 1.18
C PRO A 560 12.50 -16.87 1.37
N HIS A 561 11.63 -16.47 0.43
CA HIS A 561 10.78 -15.30 0.62
C HIS A 561 9.73 -15.55 1.73
N LEU A 562 9.09 -16.72 1.77
CA LEU A 562 8.17 -17.12 2.86
C LEU A 562 8.85 -17.13 4.24
N HIS A 563 10.12 -17.56 4.30
CA HIS A 563 10.93 -17.46 5.50
C HIS A 563 11.16 -15.99 5.91
N ARG A 564 11.46 -15.09 4.95
CA ARG A 564 11.60 -13.65 5.21
C ARG A 564 10.30 -13.01 5.71
N ILE A 565 9.14 -13.37 5.15
CA ILE A 565 7.83 -12.96 5.69
C ILE A 565 7.68 -13.39 7.16
N SER A 566 8.04 -14.64 7.48
CA SER A 566 7.99 -15.16 8.85
C SER A 566 8.90 -14.39 9.81
N CYS A 567 10.12 -14.07 9.36
CA CYS A 567 11.08 -13.25 10.10
C CYS A 567 10.58 -11.80 10.30
N LYS A 568 9.93 -11.20 9.30
CA LYS A 568 9.33 -9.84 9.41
C LYS A 568 8.17 -9.80 10.40
N ILE A 569 7.29 -10.79 10.37
CA ILE A 569 6.18 -10.90 11.34
C ILE A 569 6.72 -11.05 12.77
N HIS A 570 7.74 -11.90 12.97
CA HIS A 570 8.40 -12.05 14.27
C HIS A 570 9.14 -10.78 14.72
N PHE A 571 9.85 -10.12 13.81
CA PHE A 571 10.51 -8.85 14.10
C PHE A 571 9.50 -7.78 14.54
N MET A 572 8.42 -7.61 13.78
CA MET A 572 7.35 -6.65 14.10
C MET A 572 6.78 -6.92 15.49
N ALA A 573 6.34 -8.16 15.76
CA ALA A 573 5.73 -8.53 17.04
C ALA A 573 6.68 -8.28 18.24
N SER A 574 7.97 -8.57 18.08
CA SER A 574 8.96 -8.43 19.16
C SER A 574 9.51 -7.01 19.35
N GLN A 575 9.55 -6.18 18.31
CA GLN A 575 10.18 -4.85 18.36
C GLN A 575 9.21 -3.68 18.40
N LEU A 576 7.96 -3.82 17.95
CA LEU A 576 7.03 -2.70 17.85
C LEU A 576 6.84 -1.98 19.20
N ARG A 577 6.61 -2.72 20.29
CA ARG A 577 6.44 -2.15 21.64
C ARG A 577 7.64 -1.30 22.10
N ASN A 578 8.86 -1.64 21.67
CA ASN A 578 10.08 -0.92 22.05
C ASN A 578 10.25 0.41 21.30
N ASN A 579 9.56 0.58 20.16
CA ASN A 579 9.68 1.76 19.28
C ASN A 579 8.48 2.72 19.41
N LEU A 580 7.57 2.46 20.35
CA LEU A 580 6.41 3.30 20.68
C LEU A 580 6.71 4.27 21.84
N ALA A 581 7.95 4.74 21.96
CA ALA A 581 8.33 5.72 22.98
C ALA A 581 7.87 7.15 22.64
N ASP A 582 7.91 7.50 21.35
CA ASP A 582 7.47 8.79 20.82
C ASP A 582 7.19 8.69 19.31
N SER A 583 6.50 9.68 18.75
CA SER A 583 6.14 9.75 17.33
C SER A 583 7.32 9.56 16.36
N ASN A 584 8.49 10.13 16.65
CA ASN A 584 9.65 10.03 15.74
C ASN A 584 10.23 8.60 15.75
N SER A 585 10.24 7.94 16.93
CA SER A 585 10.64 6.53 17.05
C SER A 585 9.72 5.61 16.24
N LEU A 586 8.41 5.86 16.23
CA LEU A 586 7.47 5.10 15.39
C LEU A 586 7.70 5.37 13.90
N VAL A 587 7.88 6.64 13.50
CA VAL A 587 8.19 7.01 12.10
C VAL A 587 9.45 6.27 11.59
N GLU A 588 10.55 6.30 12.34
CA GLU A 588 11.78 5.63 11.92
C GLU A 588 11.64 4.09 11.92
N PHE A 589 10.87 3.52 12.85
CA PHE A 589 10.54 2.09 12.85
C PHE A 589 9.73 1.68 11.62
N MET A 590 8.68 2.43 11.26
CA MET A 590 7.84 2.12 10.09
C MET A 590 8.60 2.30 8.77
N LYS A 591 9.46 3.32 8.66
CA LYS A 591 10.40 3.48 7.54
C LYS A 591 11.34 2.29 7.42
N TRP A 592 12.04 1.93 8.49
CA TRP A 592 12.97 0.79 8.49
C TRP A 592 12.26 -0.54 8.18
N PHE A 593 11.05 -0.73 8.71
CA PHE A 593 10.25 -1.92 8.42
C PHE A 593 9.90 -2.02 6.92
N SER A 594 9.65 -0.89 6.26
CA SER A 594 9.33 -0.82 4.83
C SER A 594 10.51 -1.13 3.91
N TYR A 595 11.73 -0.72 4.29
CA TYR A 595 12.92 -0.77 3.42
C TYR A 595 13.36 -2.20 3.05
N ASP A 596 13.40 -3.11 4.02
CA ASP A 596 13.88 -4.48 3.79
C ASP A 596 12.71 -5.42 3.45
N ASP A 597 12.75 -6.12 2.31
CA ASP A 597 11.95 -7.33 1.98
C ASP A 597 10.50 -7.36 2.51
N SER A 598 9.74 -6.26 2.35
CA SER A 598 8.38 -6.12 2.89
C SER A 598 7.31 -6.30 1.79
N CYS A 599 6.58 -7.41 1.84
CA CYS A 599 5.45 -7.65 0.94
C CYS A 599 4.17 -6.91 1.39
N VAL A 600 3.14 -6.89 0.56
CA VAL A 600 1.87 -6.22 0.87
C VAL A 600 1.27 -6.71 2.19
N LEU A 601 1.31 -8.02 2.46
CA LEU A 601 0.78 -8.59 3.70
C LEU A 601 1.53 -8.08 4.94
N THR A 602 2.86 -8.06 4.96
CA THR A 602 3.60 -7.64 6.16
C THR A 602 3.40 -6.16 6.46
N ARG A 603 3.30 -5.32 5.42
CA ARG A 603 2.96 -3.90 5.56
C ARG A 603 1.52 -3.69 6.05
N SER A 604 0.55 -4.43 5.50
CA SER A 604 -0.85 -4.37 5.95
C SER A 604 -1.02 -4.86 7.40
N ILE A 605 -0.35 -5.93 7.81
CA ILE A 605 -0.35 -6.39 9.21
C ILE A 605 0.20 -5.29 10.13
N LEU A 606 1.35 -4.69 9.79
CA LEU A 606 1.90 -3.59 10.59
C LEU A 606 0.88 -2.47 10.76
N GLN A 607 0.24 -2.03 9.67
CA GLN A 607 -0.71 -0.92 9.74
C GLN A 607 -1.96 -1.27 10.58
N MET A 608 -2.53 -2.47 10.42
CA MET A 608 -3.67 -2.91 11.24
C MET A 608 -3.32 -3.10 12.72
N VAL A 609 -2.08 -3.46 13.05
CA VAL A 609 -1.62 -3.64 14.43
C VAL A 609 -1.34 -2.29 15.10
N VAL A 610 -0.77 -1.32 14.38
CA VAL A 610 -0.49 0.03 14.90
C VAL A 610 -1.77 0.85 14.99
N TYR A 611 -2.63 0.78 13.97
CA TYR A 611 -3.90 1.50 13.85
C TYR A 611 -5.04 0.54 13.51
N PRO A 612 -5.71 -0.05 14.51
CA PRO A 612 -6.83 -0.95 14.33
C PRO A 612 -8.11 -0.16 14.00
N LEU A 613 -8.15 0.40 12.78
CA LEU A 613 -9.23 1.23 12.20
C LEU A 613 -9.82 2.29 13.16
N ASP A 614 -9.00 2.75 14.10
CA ASP A 614 -9.30 3.84 15.02
C ASP A 614 -8.08 4.75 15.15
N ASP A 615 -8.29 5.92 15.74
CA ASP A 615 -7.22 6.90 15.96
C ASP A 615 -6.39 6.57 17.22
N ASN A 616 -6.36 5.31 17.67
CA ASN A 616 -5.62 4.87 18.85
C ASN A 616 -4.42 3.99 18.47
N VAL A 617 -3.24 4.38 18.93
CA VAL A 617 -2.03 3.57 18.82
C VAL A 617 -2.22 2.25 19.58
N LEU A 618 -2.05 1.12 18.88
CA LEU A 618 -2.35 -0.24 19.34
C LEU A 618 -3.80 -0.44 19.87
N GLY A 619 -4.76 0.40 19.46
CA GLY A 619 -6.13 0.37 19.98
C GLY A 619 -6.24 0.79 21.46
N THR A 620 -5.24 1.47 22.01
CA THR A 620 -5.17 1.78 23.46
C THR A 620 -4.85 3.24 23.81
N GLN A 621 -3.98 3.91 23.05
CA GLN A 621 -3.56 5.29 23.35
C GLN A 621 -4.00 6.25 22.22
N PRO A 622 -4.81 7.29 22.51
CA PRO A 622 -5.17 8.29 21.51
C PRO A 622 -3.95 8.93 20.84
N THR A 623 -3.94 8.97 19.51
CA THR A 623 -2.78 9.42 18.71
C THR A 623 -2.38 10.87 19.01
N ALA A 624 -3.34 11.73 19.37
CA ALA A 624 -3.08 13.10 19.81
C ALA A 624 -2.11 13.18 21.01
N LEU A 625 -2.17 12.23 21.95
CA LEU A 625 -1.25 12.14 23.10
C LEU A 625 0.13 11.58 22.73
N PHE A 626 0.29 11.06 21.51
CA PHE A 626 1.52 10.44 21.02
C PHE A 626 2.28 11.36 20.04
N VAL A 627 1.55 12.18 19.27
CA VAL A 627 2.12 13.14 18.31
C VAL A 627 2.83 14.28 19.01
N GLU A 628 2.25 14.87 20.07
CA GLU A 628 2.94 15.88 20.88
C GLU A 628 2.50 15.85 22.35
N SER A 629 3.46 16.07 23.26
CA SER A 629 3.17 16.44 24.65
C SER A 629 3.12 17.96 24.75
N THR A 630 2.04 18.55 24.23
CA THR A 630 1.87 20.00 24.16
C THR A 630 1.98 20.65 25.53
N PRO A 631 2.59 21.86 25.64
CA PRO A 631 2.65 22.58 26.89
C PRO A 631 1.23 22.89 27.41
N LEU A 632 0.98 22.60 28.68
CA LEU A 632 -0.27 22.99 29.34
C LEU A 632 -0.23 24.51 29.58
N TYR A 633 -0.98 25.27 28.78
CA TYR A 633 -1.18 26.70 28.98
C TYR A 633 -2.35 26.97 29.93
N ASP A 634 -2.13 27.81 30.95
CA ASP A 634 -3.18 28.26 31.88
C ASP A 634 -4.22 29.18 31.20
N ASN A 635 -3.86 29.81 30.08
CA ASN A 635 -4.71 30.72 29.32
C ASN A 635 -5.59 29.95 28.33
N GLU A 636 -6.89 30.28 28.31
CA GLU A 636 -7.90 29.62 27.49
C GLU A 636 -7.71 29.80 25.97
N ASP A 637 -7.25 30.98 25.52
CA ASP A 637 -7.03 31.27 24.10
C ASP A 637 -5.79 30.54 23.57
N CYS A 638 -4.69 30.53 24.34
CA CYS A 638 -3.54 29.66 24.05
C CYS A 638 -3.95 28.19 23.97
N ARG A 639 -4.75 27.71 24.96
CA ARG A 639 -5.16 26.31 25.03
C ARG A 639 -5.97 25.90 23.79
N LYS A 640 -6.98 26.68 23.38
CA LYS A 640 -7.81 26.37 22.20
C LYS A 640 -6.99 26.24 20.93
N VAL A 641 -6.12 27.21 20.63
CA VAL A 641 -5.34 27.18 19.38
C VAL A 641 -4.30 26.05 19.38
N VAL A 642 -3.81 25.65 20.55
CA VAL A 642 -2.92 24.49 20.70
C VAL A 642 -3.69 23.16 20.59
N GLU A 643 -4.92 23.08 21.11
CA GLU A 643 -5.82 21.93 20.90
C GLU A 643 -6.18 21.76 19.41
N ASP A 644 -6.55 22.85 18.72
CA ASP A 644 -6.81 22.87 17.27
C ASP A 644 -5.58 22.44 16.46
N PHE A 645 -4.40 23.00 16.78
CA PHE A 645 -3.12 22.60 16.16
C PHE A 645 -2.81 21.12 16.39
N THR A 646 -3.02 20.61 17.60
CA THR A 646 -2.77 19.18 17.94
C THR A 646 -3.69 18.26 17.15
N MET A 647 -4.97 18.62 17.00
CA MET A 647 -5.93 17.85 16.20
C MET A 647 -5.50 17.81 14.73
N ASN A 648 -5.12 18.95 14.15
CA ASN A 648 -4.68 19.02 12.75
C ASN A 648 -3.34 18.30 12.55
N ALA A 649 -2.37 18.44 13.48
CA ALA A 649 -1.14 17.67 13.47
C ALA A 649 -1.40 16.16 13.54
N THR A 650 -2.38 15.74 14.35
CA THR A 650 -2.79 14.32 14.45
C THR A 650 -3.32 13.79 13.11
N ARG A 651 -4.18 14.55 12.42
CA ARG A 651 -4.67 14.20 11.07
C ARG A 651 -3.51 13.97 10.08
N VAL A 652 -2.62 14.95 9.96
CA VAL A 652 -1.49 14.88 9.01
C VAL A 652 -0.50 13.77 9.37
N MET A 653 -0.30 13.50 10.65
CA MET A 653 0.52 12.38 11.10
C MET A 653 -0.13 11.02 10.81
N LEU A 654 -1.45 10.89 10.90
CA LEU A 654 -2.16 9.67 10.47
C LEU A 654 -2.00 9.42 8.96
N SER A 655 -2.10 10.46 8.11
CA SER A 655 -1.75 10.36 6.68
C SER A 655 -0.32 9.85 6.48
N LEU A 656 0.65 10.38 7.25
CA LEU A 656 2.05 9.97 7.18
C LEU A 656 2.27 8.52 7.64
N TYR A 657 1.62 8.08 8.73
CA TYR A 657 1.75 6.70 9.20
C TYR A 657 1.14 5.70 8.19
N GLN A 658 -0.04 6.02 7.63
CA GLN A 658 -0.65 5.21 6.58
C GLN A 658 0.25 5.12 5.35
N ASN A 659 0.98 6.19 5.01
CA ASN A 659 1.91 6.20 3.89
C ASN A 659 2.94 5.06 3.99
N PHE A 660 3.53 4.83 5.17
CA PHE A 660 4.51 3.76 5.37
C PHE A 660 3.95 2.34 5.14
N GLY A 661 2.63 2.17 5.12
CA GLY A 661 2.02 0.90 4.72
C GLY A 661 2.11 0.62 3.22
N PHE A 662 2.31 1.62 2.35
CA PHE A 662 2.42 1.43 0.91
C PHE A 662 3.80 0.90 0.48
N ASN A 663 3.99 0.53 -0.80
CA ASN A 663 5.31 0.21 -1.34
C ASN A 663 6.17 1.48 -1.52
N LEU A 664 7.49 1.34 -1.68
CA LEU A 664 8.41 2.50 -1.71
C LEU A 664 8.14 3.51 -2.84
N ALA A 665 7.59 3.08 -3.98
CA ALA A 665 7.22 3.97 -5.08
C ALA A 665 5.98 4.81 -4.72
N ARG A 666 4.90 4.16 -4.28
CA ARG A 666 3.69 4.84 -3.80
C ARG A 666 3.96 5.72 -2.57
N GLN A 667 4.83 5.27 -1.65
CA GLN A 667 5.31 6.07 -0.51
C GLN A 667 5.87 7.40 -0.98
N ARG A 668 6.71 7.38 -2.02
CA ARG A 668 7.34 8.58 -2.59
C ARG A 668 6.32 9.52 -3.23
N ASP A 669 5.38 8.98 -3.99
CA ASP A 669 4.42 9.79 -4.74
C ASP A 669 3.37 10.42 -3.81
N LYS A 670 2.81 9.65 -2.86
CA LYS A 670 1.87 10.16 -1.85
C LYS A 670 2.53 11.11 -0.85
N LEU A 671 3.85 11.03 -0.65
CA LEU A 671 4.60 11.97 0.18
C LEU A 671 4.55 13.42 -0.36
N VAL A 672 4.32 13.62 -1.67
CA VAL A 672 4.10 14.96 -2.23
C VAL A 672 2.80 15.58 -1.68
N ILE A 673 1.72 14.80 -1.63
CA ILE A 673 0.43 15.21 -1.06
C ILE A 673 0.58 15.49 0.44
N ILE A 674 1.31 14.63 1.17
CA ILE A 674 1.56 14.84 2.61
C ILE A 674 2.39 16.10 2.85
N LEU A 675 3.33 16.46 1.96
CA LEU A 675 4.06 17.72 2.05
C LEU A 675 3.15 18.95 1.84
N GLU A 676 2.09 18.84 1.04
CA GLU A 676 1.03 19.87 0.94
C GLU A 676 0.22 19.97 2.24
N GLU A 677 -0.18 18.84 2.85
CA GLU A 677 -0.83 18.84 4.17
C GLU A 677 0.08 19.41 5.28
N PHE A 678 1.39 19.17 5.23
CA PHE A 678 2.35 19.79 6.14
C PHE A 678 2.50 21.31 5.92
N ASN A 679 2.20 21.81 4.72
CA ASN A 679 2.16 23.25 4.47
C ASN A 679 0.89 23.90 5.04
N GLU A 680 -0.27 23.22 4.98
CA GLU A 680 -1.47 23.64 5.73
C GLU A 680 -1.17 23.69 7.24
N LEU A 681 -0.50 22.66 7.77
CA LEU A 681 -0.11 22.59 9.18
C LEU A 681 0.93 23.67 9.56
N HIS A 682 1.71 24.18 8.61
CA HIS A 682 2.63 25.30 8.83
C HIS A 682 1.87 26.61 9.07
N GLU A 683 0.81 26.87 8.29
CA GLU A 683 -0.07 28.02 8.51
C GLU A 683 -0.80 27.93 9.86
N ASP A 684 -1.22 26.74 10.27
CA ASP A 684 -1.80 26.48 11.59
C ASP A 684 -0.79 26.78 12.71
N ALA A 685 0.45 26.31 12.56
CA ALA A 685 1.55 26.60 13.48
C ALA A 685 1.86 28.11 13.55
N CYS A 686 1.81 28.83 12.43
CA CYS A 686 1.95 30.29 12.39
C CYS A 686 0.86 31.00 13.21
N ARG A 687 -0.40 30.53 13.14
CA ARG A 687 -1.51 31.05 13.97
C ARG A 687 -1.31 30.73 15.45
N ALA A 688 -0.87 29.51 15.78
CA ALA A 688 -0.57 29.10 17.16
C ALA A 688 0.57 29.92 17.78
N ASP A 689 1.67 30.11 17.05
CA ASP A 689 2.79 30.93 17.53
C ASP A 689 2.43 32.42 17.62
N ALA A 690 1.58 32.96 16.75
CA ALA A 690 1.12 34.34 16.84
C ALA A 690 0.33 34.59 18.14
N VAL A 691 -0.67 33.75 18.45
CA VAL A 691 -1.48 33.87 19.68
C VAL A 691 -0.64 33.63 20.94
N CYS A 692 0.21 32.58 20.93
CA CYS A 692 1.09 32.30 22.07
C CYS A 692 2.15 33.37 22.29
N ARG A 693 2.59 34.09 21.25
CA ARG A 693 3.56 35.20 21.36
C ARG A 693 3.03 36.34 22.21
N ASP A 694 1.82 36.80 21.92
CA ASP A 694 1.21 37.96 22.60
C ASP A 694 0.93 37.69 24.09
N ILE A 695 0.71 36.41 24.45
CA ILE A 695 0.34 35.99 25.79
C ILE A 695 1.55 35.48 26.61
N VAL A 696 2.52 34.82 25.99
CA VAL A 696 3.59 34.08 26.69
C VAL A 696 4.98 34.67 26.36
N PRO A 697 5.65 35.38 27.30
CA PRO A 697 6.95 36.04 27.07
C PRO A 697 8.14 35.12 26.72
N VAL A 698 7.94 33.81 26.62
CA VAL A 698 8.91 32.85 26.07
C VAL A 698 8.82 32.79 24.53
N HIS A 699 7.61 32.86 23.98
CA HIS A 699 7.32 32.84 22.54
C HIS A 699 7.62 34.20 21.86
N ASN A 700 7.83 35.27 22.63
CA ASN A 700 8.28 36.59 22.12
C ASN A 700 9.63 36.59 21.37
N LYS A 701 10.42 35.51 21.44
CA LYS A 701 11.72 35.39 20.76
C LYS A 701 11.77 34.25 19.73
N TYR A 702 10.84 33.30 19.81
CA TYR A 702 10.89 32.03 19.07
C TYR A 702 9.50 31.59 18.65
N ASN A 703 9.41 30.94 17.49
CA ASN A 703 8.18 30.31 16.99
C ASN A 703 8.33 28.78 17.13
N PRO A 704 8.08 28.18 18.31
CA PRO A 704 8.22 26.74 18.53
C PRO A 704 7.40 25.87 17.58
N PHE A 705 6.11 26.15 17.37
CA PHE A 705 5.25 25.33 16.53
C PHE A 705 5.73 25.36 15.08
N VAL A 706 6.04 26.55 14.56
CA VAL A 706 6.60 26.73 13.21
C VAL A 706 7.96 26.02 13.08
N THR A 707 8.82 26.10 14.09
CA THR A 707 10.14 25.43 14.09
C THR A 707 9.98 23.90 14.15
N PHE A 708 9.00 23.38 14.88
CA PHE A 708 8.67 21.95 14.93
C PHE A 708 8.19 21.46 13.56
N VAL A 709 7.12 22.06 13.02
CA VAL A 709 6.55 21.66 11.71
C VAL A 709 7.60 21.76 10.61
N PHE A 710 8.37 22.85 10.54
CA PHE A 710 9.43 23.00 9.54
C PHE A 710 10.55 21.96 9.69
N THR A 711 10.91 21.55 10.91
CA THR A 711 11.87 20.46 11.13
C THR A 711 11.34 19.12 10.62
N GLN A 712 10.04 18.85 10.77
CA GLN A 712 9.41 17.65 10.22
C GLN A 712 9.30 17.71 8.69
N THR A 713 8.89 18.86 8.11
CA THR A 713 8.92 19.08 6.65
C THR A 713 10.30 18.79 6.07
N LEU A 714 11.37 19.27 6.72
CA LEU A 714 12.76 18.97 6.32
C LEU A 714 13.12 17.48 6.41
N SER A 715 12.64 16.75 7.43
CA SER A 715 12.78 15.29 7.51
C SER A 715 12.09 14.58 6.34
N LEU A 716 10.88 15.02 5.97
CA LEU A 716 10.12 14.47 4.86
C LEU A 716 10.74 14.79 3.50
N VAL A 717 11.30 15.99 3.30
CA VAL A 717 12.06 16.33 2.08
C VAL A 717 13.31 15.44 1.97
N VAL A 718 14.06 15.23 3.05
CA VAL A 718 15.21 14.30 3.05
C VAL A 718 14.77 12.87 2.72
N TYR A 719 13.62 12.43 3.24
CA TYR A 719 13.06 11.10 2.99
C TYR A 719 12.56 10.93 1.54
N HIS A 720 11.90 11.95 0.96
CA HIS A 720 11.54 11.96 -0.47
C HIS A 720 12.78 11.81 -1.37
N MET A 721 13.88 12.49 -1.02
CA MET A 721 15.15 12.31 -1.72
C MET A 721 15.76 10.91 -1.49
N GLU A 722 15.69 10.37 -0.27
CA GLU A 722 16.14 9.00 0.05
C GLU A 722 15.41 7.96 -0.80
N LEU A 723 14.07 8.02 -0.86
CA LEU A 723 13.26 7.16 -1.71
C LEU A 723 13.62 7.33 -3.20
N SER A 724 13.84 8.56 -3.66
CA SER A 724 14.24 8.85 -5.04
C SER A 724 15.60 8.22 -5.41
N PHE A 725 16.55 8.13 -4.47
CA PHE A 725 17.79 7.38 -4.67
C PHE A 725 17.58 5.86 -4.62
N ARG A 726 16.79 5.35 -3.65
CA ARG A 726 16.47 3.90 -3.54
C ARG A 726 15.76 3.35 -4.79
N LEU A 727 14.96 4.18 -5.45
CA LEU A 727 14.22 3.88 -6.68
C LEU A 727 15.03 4.22 -7.96
N GLU A 728 16.31 4.54 -7.84
CA GLU A 728 17.23 4.87 -8.95
C GLU A 728 16.73 5.99 -9.91
N LEU A 729 15.93 6.93 -9.40
CA LEU A 729 15.26 7.94 -10.23
C LEU A 729 16.18 9.05 -10.75
N PHE A 730 17.41 9.16 -10.23
CA PHE A 730 18.40 10.19 -10.59
C PHE A 730 19.53 9.62 -11.46
N ALA A 731 19.77 10.23 -12.61
CA ALA A 731 20.91 9.89 -13.46
C ALA A 731 22.20 10.61 -13.01
N PRO A 732 23.41 10.06 -13.26
CA PRO A 732 24.66 10.63 -12.74
C PRO A 732 24.99 12.06 -13.18
N PHE A 733 24.46 12.55 -14.31
CA PHE A 733 24.63 13.94 -14.73
C PHE A 733 23.77 14.92 -13.90
N GLU A 734 22.73 14.44 -13.22
CA GLU A 734 21.84 15.25 -12.37
C GLU A 734 22.45 15.49 -10.98
N PHE A 735 23.50 14.74 -10.62
CA PHE A 735 24.13 14.78 -9.31
C PHE A 735 24.71 16.16 -8.96
N THR A 736 25.02 16.99 -9.95
CA THR A 736 25.47 18.38 -9.73
C THR A 736 24.41 19.20 -8.99
N TYR A 737 23.17 19.24 -9.46
CA TYR A 737 22.12 19.98 -8.77
C TYR A 737 21.45 19.19 -7.64
N ILE A 738 21.37 17.85 -7.71
CA ILE A 738 20.76 17.03 -6.65
C ILE A 738 21.57 17.10 -5.34
N TYR A 739 22.90 16.90 -5.38
CA TYR A 739 23.71 16.98 -4.15
C TYR A 739 23.96 18.41 -3.70
N TRP A 740 24.06 19.37 -4.64
CA TRP A 740 24.04 20.79 -4.28
C TRP A 740 22.77 21.12 -3.47
N PHE A 741 21.59 20.79 -3.99
CA PHE A 741 20.32 21.06 -3.31
C PHE A 741 20.26 20.40 -1.92
N TYR A 742 20.62 19.12 -1.84
CA TYR A 742 20.64 18.37 -0.57
C TYR A 742 21.56 19.00 0.49
N GLY A 743 22.77 19.44 0.12
CA GLY A 743 23.72 20.04 1.05
C GLY A 743 23.44 21.52 1.36
N GLU A 744 23.38 22.33 0.31
CA GLU A 744 23.39 23.81 0.36
C GLU A 744 22.02 24.43 0.65
N VAL A 745 20.93 23.72 0.32
CA VAL A 745 19.55 24.16 0.63
C VAL A 745 19.01 23.38 1.84
N VAL A 746 18.79 22.08 1.69
CA VAL A 746 18.14 21.26 2.73
C VAL A 746 19.04 21.15 3.96
N GLY A 747 20.31 20.77 3.79
CA GLY A 747 21.28 20.62 4.88
C GLY A 747 21.43 21.89 5.72
N ARG A 748 21.54 23.06 5.08
CA ARG A 748 21.55 24.37 5.74
C ARG A 748 20.33 24.57 6.64
N TRP A 749 19.13 24.49 6.07
CA TRP A 749 17.90 24.77 6.81
C TRP A 749 17.64 23.75 7.93
N TYR A 750 18.04 22.48 7.72
CA TYR A 750 18.01 21.44 8.75
C TYR A 750 18.92 21.79 9.94
N MET A 751 20.18 22.19 9.68
CA MET A 751 21.09 22.61 10.75
C MET A 751 20.55 23.84 11.50
N THR A 752 20.08 24.87 10.77
CA THR A 752 19.49 26.07 11.38
C THR A 752 18.24 25.76 12.23
N SER A 753 17.39 24.82 11.81
CA SER A 753 16.19 24.44 12.58
C SER A 753 16.53 23.69 13.88
N ILE A 754 17.54 22.80 13.83
CA ILE A 754 18.09 22.15 15.03
C ILE A 754 18.72 23.18 15.97
N GLU A 755 19.47 24.14 15.46
CA GLU A 755 20.09 25.20 16.27
C GLU A 755 19.03 26.06 16.98
N LYS A 756 17.99 26.51 16.27
CA LYS A 756 16.84 27.22 16.86
C LYS A 756 16.16 26.40 17.95
N THR A 757 15.89 25.12 17.70
CA THR A 757 15.31 24.19 18.68
C THR A 757 16.16 24.11 19.95
N ARG A 758 17.49 24.02 19.80
CA ARG A 758 18.43 23.97 20.93
C ARG A 758 18.57 25.29 21.67
N GLU A 759 18.39 26.43 21.01
CA GLU A 759 18.37 27.75 21.66
C GLU A 759 17.09 27.96 22.46
N LEU A 760 15.94 27.68 21.86
CA LEU A 760 14.63 27.69 22.54
C LEU A 760 14.70 26.83 23.81
N MET A 761 15.18 25.59 23.70
CA MET A 761 15.37 24.71 24.86
C MET A 761 16.23 25.38 25.95
N ARG A 762 17.40 25.93 25.58
CA ARG A 762 18.33 26.58 26.54
C ARG A 762 17.68 27.77 27.25
N ASP A 763 16.95 28.61 26.53
CA ASP A 763 16.27 29.78 27.09
C ASP A 763 15.08 29.39 27.99
N THR A 764 14.36 28.30 27.68
CA THR A 764 13.30 27.75 28.55
C THR A 764 13.87 27.28 29.89
N LEU A 765 14.90 26.43 29.90
CA LEU A 765 15.55 25.95 31.13
C LEU A 765 16.05 27.12 31.99
N ARG A 766 16.62 28.14 31.33
CA ARG A 766 17.12 29.35 32.00
C ARG A 766 15.98 30.10 32.71
N LYS A 767 14.84 30.32 32.03
CA LYS A 767 13.69 31.02 32.62
C LYS A 767 13.05 30.24 33.78
N GLU A 768 12.93 28.92 33.66
CA GLU A 768 12.47 28.07 34.78
C GLU A 768 13.41 28.14 35.98
N SER A 769 14.72 28.20 35.74
CA SER A 769 15.73 28.40 36.78
C SER A 769 15.58 29.77 37.46
N GLU A 770 15.45 30.84 36.69
CA GLU A 770 15.28 32.22 37.18
C GLU A 770 13.98 32.39 38.00
N LEU A 771 12.85 31.84 37.54
CA LEU A 771 11.58 31.81 38.29
C LEU A 771 11.70 31.04 39.62
N HIS A 772 12.46 29.94 39.64
CA HIS A 772 12.67 29.17 40.87
C HIS A 772 13.65 29.88 41.84
N GLU A 773 14.61 30.66 41.37
CA GLU A 773 15.46 31.46 42.26
C GLU A 773 14.67 32.54 43.00
N GLN A 774 13.68 33.14 42.34
CA GLN A 774 12.71 34.06 42.95
C GLN A 774 11.78 33.34 43.95
N GLY A 775 11.47 32.05 43.72
CA GLY A 775 10.61 31.22 44.57
C GLY A 775 11.25 30.58 45.83
N ARG A 776 12.42 31.04 46.28
CA ARG A 776 13.22 30.40 47.37
C ARG A 776 12.56 30.42 48.78
N LYS A 777 11.60 29.51 49.03
CA LYS A 777 11.18 29.14 50.41
C LYS A 777 10.97 27.63 50.71
N ASN A 778 10.85 26.74 49.73
CA ASN A 778 10.49 25.33 50.01
C ASN A 778 11.59 24.29 49.64
N LYS A 779 12.23 23.70 50.67
CA LYS A 779 13.30 22.67 50.54
C LYS A 779 12.83 21.29 50.04
N LYS A 780 11.52 21.03 49.87
CA LYS A 780 10.99 19.71 49.46
C LYS A 780 11.08 19.41 47.95
N LYS A 781 11.37 20.38 47.07
CA LYS A 781 11.37 20.20 45.59
C LYS A 781 12.73 19.85 44.95
N VAL A 782 13.79 19.59 45.74
CA VAL A 782 15.17 19.49 45.21
C VAL A 782 15.44 18.19 44.42
N LYS A 783 14.90 17.03 44.82
CA LYS A 783 15.12 15.75 44.10
C LYS A 783 14.51 15.72 42.68
N PRO A 784 13.24 16.10 42.46
CA PRO A 784 12.65 16.14 41.11
C PRO A 784 13.41 17.07 40.15
N ARG A 785 13.99 18.16 40.67
CA ARG A 785 14.77 19.12 39.88
C ARG A 785 16.03 18.51 39.26
N PHE A 786 16.78 17.69 40.01
CA PHE A 786 18.01 17.08 39.48
C PHE A 786 17.69 16.15 38.29
N ASN A 787 16.65 15.33 38.42
CA ASN A 787 16.18 14.46 37.33
C ASN A 787 15.68 15.26 36.11
N TYR A 788 15.03 16.41 36.33
CA TYR A 788 14.55 17.28 35.25
C TYR A 788 15.68 18.00 34.50
N GLU A 789 16.64 18.60 35.23
CA GLU A 789 17.85 19.21 34.67
C GLU A 789 18.71 18.16 33.92
N GLU A 790 18.80 16.94 34.45
CA GLU A 790 19.49 15.82 33.81
C GLU A 790 18.79 15.34 32.54
N HIS A 791 17.47 15.15 32.57
CA HIS A 791 16.66 14.80 31.40
C HIS A 791 16.81 15.86 30.29
N PHE A 792 16.74 17.15 30.65
CA PHE A 792 16.96 18.25 29.74
C PHE A 792 18.38 18.24 29.15
N ARG A 793 19.41 18.06 29.99
CA ARG A 793 20.82 17.98 29.54
C ARG A 793 21.02 16.84 28.55
N ASN A 794 20.39 15.69 28.80
CA ASN A 794 20.45 14.53 27.92
C ASN A 794 19.76 14.81 26.58
N ARG A 795 18.54 15.38 26.58
CA ARG A 795 17.83 15.80 25.35
C ARG A 795 18.62 16.84 24.54
N SER A 796 19.22 17.82 25.21
CA SER A 796 20.10 18.83 24.57
C SER A 796 21.37 18.22 23.95
N ALA A 797 21.91 17.16 24.54
CA ALA A 797 23.02 16.39 23.98
C ALA A 797 22.60 15.59 22.74
N VAL A 798 21.42 14.94 22.74
CA VAL A 798 20.87 14.26 21.55
C VAL A 798 20.73 15.23 20.37
N TRP A 799 20.22 16.45 20.59
CA TRP A 799 20.14 17.46 19.52
C TRP A 799 21.51 18.01 19.07
N GLN A 800 22.53 18.01 19.93
CA GLN A 800 23.91 18.32 19.51
C GLN A 800 24.47 17.19 18.63
N ASP A 801 24.21 15.93 18.97
CA ASP A 801 24.68 14.77 18.21
C ASP A 801 23.96 14.67 16.85
N GLN A 802 22.65 14.98 16.80
CA GLN A 802 21.89 15.17 15.56
C GLN A 802 22.43 16.32 14.69
N LEU A 803 22.86 17.44 15.28
CA LEU A 803 23.48 18.54 14.53
C LEU A 803 24.81 18.10 13.89
N ILE A 804 25.63 17.35 14.62
CA ILE A 804 26.89 16.78 14.09
C ILE A 804 26.60 15.82 12.92
N LEU A 805 25.56 14.98 13.03
CA LEU A 805 25.14 14.07 11.97
C LEU A 805 24.70 14.83 10.70
N ARG A 806 23.84 15.86 10.84
CA ARG A 806 23.36 16.67 9.72
C ARG A 806 24.47 17.49 9.07
N TYR A 807 25.43 18.00 9.84
CA TYR A 807 26.64 18.62 9.30
C TYR A 807 27.47 17.61 8.48
N GLY A 808 27.65 16.39 8.98
CA GLY A 808 28.33 15.31 8.25
C GLY A 808 27.65 15.00 6.91
N HIS A 809 26.32 14.88 6.89
CA HIS A 809 25.55 14.70 5.65
C HIS A 809 25.67 15.90 4.68
N SER A 810 25.67 17.14 5.19
CA SER A 810 25.86 18.33 4.37
C SER A 810 27.25 18.35 3.70
N ALA A 811 28.30 17.97 4.45
CA ALA A 811 29.67 17.88 3.92
C ALA A 811 29.85 16.71 2.93
N MET A 812 29.17 15.57 3.14
CA MET A 812 29.10 14.47 2.16
C MET A 812 28.49 14.91 0.83
N ALA A 813 27.44 15.73 0.89
CA ALA A 813 26.77 16.25 -0.31
C ALA A 813 27.65 17.27 -1.04
N ASP A 814 28.28 18.21 -0.33
CA ASP A 814 29.27 19.15 -0.91
C ASP A 814 30.42 18.39 -1.60
N ALA A 815 30.94 17.33 -0.95
CA ALA A 815 31.99 16.49 -1.52
C ALA A 815 31.53 15.75 -2.79
N THR A 816 30.32 15.18 -2.77
CA THR A 816 29.78 14.40 -3.90
C THR A 816 29.39 15.30 -5.07
N PHE A 817 28.90 16.52 -4.81
CA PHE A 817 28.70 17.58 -5.80
C PHE A 817 30.01 17.88 -6.54
N HIS A 818 31.08 18.18 -5.82
CA HIS A 818 32.38 18.49 -6.43
C HIS A 818 32.98 17.30 -7.20
N ILE A 819 32.79 16.05 -6.74
CA ILE A 819 33.13 14.85 -7.53
C ILE A 819 32.32 14.76 -8.81
N ALA A 820 31.00 14.99 -8.77
CA ALA A 820 30.16 14.93 -9.97
C ALA A 820 30.62 15.96 -11.02
N VAL A 821 30.94 17.19 -10.60
CA VAL A 821 31.51 18.22 -11.48
C VAL A 821 32.84 17.76 -12.09
N ALA A 822 33.80 17.31 -11.28
CA ALA A 822 35.10 16.84 -11.79
C ALA A 822 34.95 15.65 -12.77
N LEU A 823 34.05 14.71 -12.49
CA LEU A 823 33.81 13.56 -13.39
C LEU A 823 33.10 13.95 -14.69
N ILE A 824 32.30 15.01 -14.71
CA ILE A 824 31.79 15.61 -15.95
C ILE A 824 32.93 16.22 -16.76
N GLN A 825 33.81 17.03 -16.12
CA GLN A 825 34.99 17.61 -16.79
C GLN A 825 35.93 16.55 -17.38
N MET A 826 36.08 15.40 -16.72
CA MET A 826 36.88 14.27 -17.23
C MET A 826 36.20 13.47 -18.35
N GLY A 827 34.96 13.80 -18.73
CA GLY A 827 34.16 13.00 -19.68
C GLY A 827 33.75 11.61 -19.15
N GLN A 828 33.88 11.37 -17.85
CA GLN A 828 33.52 10.09 -17.19
C GLN A 828 32.01 9.96 -17.02
N ILE A 829 31.32 11.09 -16.84
CA ILE A 829 29.86 11.20 -16.88
C ILE A 829 29.47 11.81 -18.22
N ARG A 830 28.63 11.10 -18.99
CA ARG A 830 28.08 11.62 -20.24
C ARG A 830 26.89 12.53 -19.94
N VAL A 831 27.03 13.81 -20.24
CA VAL A 831 25.91 14.77 -20.26
C VAL A 831 25.25 14.69 -21.64
N PRO A 832 23.91 14.59 -21.74
CA PRO A 832 23.23 14.61 -23.03
C PRO A 832 23.36 15.96 -23.75
N VAL A 833 23.29 15.96 -25.08
CA VAL A 833 23.37 17.21 -25.87
C VAL A 833 22.02 17.95 -25.76
N TRP A 834 22.03 19.10 -25.10
CA TRP A 834 20.84 19.88 -24.74
C TRP A 834 21.00 21.37 -25.09
N ASN A 835 19.87 22.05 -25.27
CA ASN A 835 19.81 23.51 -25.10
C ASN A 835 19.67 23.84 -23.60
N GLU A 836 20.04 25.05 -23.17
CA GLU A 836 19.98 25.44 -21.73
C GLU A 836 18.57 25.27 -21.12
N GLU A 837 17.52 25.44 -21.92
CA GLU A 837 16.13 25.23 -21.48
C GLU A 837 15.84 23.79 -21.07
N SER A 838 16.47 22.78 -21.69
CA SER A 838 16.25 21.37 -21.33
C SER A 838 16.83 21.01 -19.97
N GLU A 839 17.96 21.62 -19.59
CA GLU A 839 18.53 21.44 -18.23
C GLU A 839 17.65 22.15 -17.19
N ARG A 840 17.22 23.39 -17.48
CA ARG A 840 16.29 24.15 -16.62
C ARG A 840 14.99 23.38 -16.35
N LEU A 841 14.30 22.96 -17.41
CA LEU A 841 13.01 22.24 -17.28
C LEU A 841 13.16 20.93 -16.49
N ARG A 842 14.30 20.24 -16.65
CA ARG A 842 14.60 19.04 -15.87
C ARG A 842 14.85 19.38 -14.40
N PHE A 843 15.63 20.41 -14.09
CA PHE A 843 15.84 20.88 -12.72
C PHE A 843 14.51 21.26 -12.05
N GLU A 844 13.69 22.08 -12.71
CA GLU A 844 12.36 22.50 -12.25
C GLU A 844 11.47 21.28 -11.99
N HIS A 845 11.42 20.31 -12.91
CA HIS A 845 10.67 19.06 -12.71
C HIS A 845 11.22 18.21 -11.54
N ARG A 846 12.52 18.21 -11.24
CA ARG A 846 13.06 17.51 -10.06
C ARG A 846 12.69 18.20 -8.75
N MET A 847 12.52 19.52 -8.75
CA MET A 847 12.18 20.32 -7.57
C MET A 847 10.67 20.64 -7.44
N ALA A 848 9.85 20.26 -8.42
CA ALA A 848 8.42 20.58 -8.49
C ALA A 848 7.61 20.17 -7.25
N PHE A 849 8.01 19.10 -6.55
CA PHE A 849 7.37 18.65 -5.30
C PHE A 849 7.50 19.63 -4.12
N LEU A 850 8.28 20.70 -4.28
CA LEU A 850 8.48 21.76 -3.29
C LEU A 850 7.71 23.05 -3.61
N ILE A 851 7.03 23.13 -4.77
CA ILE A 851 6.31 24.34 -5.21
C ILE A 851 5.25 24.76 -4.19
N SER A 852 4.57 23.80 -3.56
CA SER A 852 3.55 24.04 -2.53
C SER A 852 4.11 24.57 -1.21
N ILE A 853 5.34 24.17 -0.85
CA ILE A 853 6.04 24.64 0.36
C ILE A 853 6.64 26.03 0.14
N GLY A 854 7.11 26.31 -1.07
CA GLY A 854 7.70 27.61 -1.43
C GLY A 854 9.03 27.91 -0.72
N ASP A 855 9.30 29.20 -0.53
CA ASP A 855 10.54 29.68 0.08
C ASP A 855 10.64 29.25 1.56
N PRO A 856 11.81 28.80 2.04
CA PRO A 856 13.12 28.89 1.40
C PRO A 856 13.65 27.54 0.85
N LEU A 857 12.74 26.58 0.61
CA LEU A 857 13.09 25.22 0.15
C LEU A 857 12.87 25.03 -1.35
N HIS A 858 11.84 25.65 -1.92
CA HIS A 858 11.76 25.84 -3.36
C HIS A 858 12.88 26.79 -3.81
N VAL A 859 13.59 26.45 -4.89
CA VAL A 859 14.70 27.26 -5.42
C VAL A 859 14.65 27.24 -6.95
N THR A 860 14.99 28.37 -7.56
CA THR A 860 15.02 28.53 -9.01
C THR A 860 16.32 27.99 -9.64
N TYR A 861 16.30 27.76 -10.95
CA TYR A 861 17.51 27.33 -11.67
C TYR A 861 18.57 28.44 -11.73
N GLU A 862 18.18 29.72 -11.82
CA GLU A 862 19.10 30.85 -11.73
C GLU A 862 19.81 30.93 -10.37
N GLU A 863 19.09 30.63 -9.28
CA GLU A 863 19.68 30.53 -7.94
C GLU A 863 20.65 29.36 -7.82
N PHE A 864 20.31 28.19 -8.38
CA PHE A 864 21.26 27.07 -8.46
C PHE A 864 22.55 27.50 -9.14
N LEU A 865 22.48 28.10 -10.34
CA LEU A 865 23.66 28.52 -11.10
C LEU A 865 24.50 29.54 -10.32
N SER A 866 23.87 30.57 -9.76
CA SER A 866 24.56 31.66 -9.05
C SER A 866 25.18 31.23 -7.70
N ARG A 867 24.52 30.35 -6.95
CA ARG A 867 24.97 29.89 -5.63
C ARG A 867 25.96 28.73 -5.71
N SER A 868 25.75 27.79 -6.64
CA SER A 868 26.68 26.66 -6.85
C SER A 868 27.96 27.06 -7.58
N ARG A 869 27.88 28.09 -8.44
CA ARG A 869 28.91 28.45 -9.42
C ARG A 869 29.35 27.27 -10.30
N VAL A 870 28.45 26.33 -10.55
CA VAL A 870 28.75 25.08 -11.28
C VAL A 870 29.39 25.34 -12.65
N ARG A 871 29.02 26.43 -13.34
CA ARG A 871 29.64 26.84 -14.63
C ARG A 871 31.11 27.23 -14.46
N GLU A 872 31.43 28.06 -13.47
CA GLU A 872 32.82 28.44 -13.15
C GLU A 872 33.68 27.21 -12.80
N LEU A 873 33.09 26.23 -12.10
CA LEU A 873 33.78 24.99 -11.75
C LEU A 873 33.96 24.04 -12.95
N LEU A 874 33.00 23.98 -13.88
CA LEU A 874 33.07 23.17 -15.10
C LEU A 874 34.07 23.73 -16.12
N ASP A 875 34.15 25.05 -16.27
CA ASP A 875 35.08 25.73 -17.19
C ASP A 875 36.48 25.97 -16.57
N GLY A 876 36.63 25.77 -15.26
CA GLY A 876 37.84 26.03 -14.49
C GLY A 876 38.83 24.84 -14.40
N ASP A 877 39.87 25.01 -13.58
CA ASP A 877 40.83 23.93 -13.30
C ASP A 877 40.21 22.82 -12.44
N ILE A 878 40.17 21.61 -12.99
CA ILE A 878 39.70 20.38 -12.33
C ILE A 878 40.40 20.06 -10.99
N SER A 879 41.61 20.58 -10.76
CA SER A 879 42.29 20.42 -9.47
C SER A 879 41.47 21.03 -8.31
N VAL A 880 40.70 22.09 -8.58
CA VAL A 880 39.89 22.81 -7.59
C VAL A 880 38.73 21.95 -7.05
N PRO A 881 37.78 21.44 -7.88
CA PRO A 881 36.72 20.56 -7.37
C PRO A 881 37.27 19.26 -6.76
N LEU A 882 38.35 18.68 -7.31
CA LEU A 882 38.95 17.46 -6.74
C LEU A 882 39.56 17.70 -5.34
N GLN A 883 40.30 18.79 -5.15
CA GLN A 883 40.85 19.13 -3.82
C GLN A 883 39.72 19.46 -2.83
N ARG A 884 38.72 20.25 -3.27
CA ARG A 884 37.55 20.59 -2.45
C ARG A 884 36.78 19.34 -2.01
N ALA A 885 36.62 18.35 -2.88
CA ALA A 885 36.00 17.06 -2.54
C ALA A 885 36.80 16.27 -1.50
N ILE A 886 38.14 16.26 -1.58
CA ILE A 886 39.00 15.59 -0.59
C ILE A 886 38.82 16.23 0.79
N ASP A 887 38.94 17.56 0.87
CA ASP A 887 38.85 18.30 2.13
C ASP A 887 37.48 18.13 2.79
N THR A 888 36.40 18.11 1.99
CA THR A 888 35.02 18.00 2.47
C THR A 888 34.63 16.57 2.86
N PHE A 889 35.12 15.52 2.18
CA PHE A 889 34.97 14.14 2.67
C PHE A 889 35.76 13.90 3.97
N GLU A 890 36.96 14.48 4.14
CA GLU A 890 37.71 14.37 5.38
C GLU A 890 37.03 15.13 6.53
N LEU A 891 36.44 16.29 6.25
CA LEU A 891 35.58 17.02 7.19
C LEU A 891 34.33 16.19 7.58
N ALA A 892 33.60 15.64 6.62
CA ALA A 892 32.44 14.78 6.87
C ALA A 892 32.80 13.59 7.77
N ARG A 893 33.89 12.89 7.42
CA ARG A 893 34.45 11.79 8.22
C ARG A 893 34.76 12.23 9.66
N SER A 894 35.40 13.39 9.84
CA SER A 894 35.74 13.91 11.17
C SER A 894 34.50 14.18 12.03
N GLN A 895 33.36 14.56 11.43
CA GLN A 895 32.11 14.73 12.17
C GLN A 895 31.48 13.38 12.54
N PHE A 896 31.40 12.43 11.62
CA PHE A 896 30.90 11.08 11.92
C PHE A 896 31.77 10.36 12.95
N GLU A 897 33.09 10.54 12.93
CA GLU A 897 34.00 9.94 13.92
C GLU A 897 33.76 10.45 15.37
N LYS A 898 33.12 11.62 15.57
CA LYS A 898 32.69 12.10 16.90
C LYS A 898 31.47 11.35 17.47
N LEU A 899 30.71 10.65 16.62
CA LEU A 899 29.50 9.92 16.99
C LEU A 899 29.73 8.42 17.16
N VAL A 900 30.96 7.92 16.95
CA VAL A 900 31.27 6.47 16.96
C VAL A 900 30.92 5.79 18.29
N ASP A 901 31.14 6.49 19.41
CA ASP A 901 30.86 6.00 20.76
C ASP A 901 29.37 6.10 21.16
N ARG A 902 28.48 6.53 20.25
CA ARG A 902 27.03 6.64 20.48
C ARG A 902 26.28 5.50 19.81
N ASN A 903 25.97 4.44 20.58
CA ASN A 903 25.30 3.23 20.08
C ASN A 903 24.11 3.49 19.14
N GLU A 904 23.26 4.47 19.45
CA GLU A 904 22.11 4.91 18.65
C GLU A 904 22.46 5.33 17.22
N PHE A 905 23.63 5.95 17.03
CA PHE A 905 24.12 6.43 15.73
C PHE A 905 25.13 5.48 15.08
N THR A 906 25.82 4.65 15.87
CA THR A 906 26.92 3.78 15.42
C THR A 906 26.57 2.90 14.22
N ILE A 907 25.33 2.42 14.12
CA ILE A 907 24.86 1.59 13.00
C ILE A 907 24.83 2.40 11.69
N HIS A 908 24.24 3.59 11.72
CA HIS A 908 24.05 4.44 10.54
C HIS A 908 25.33 5.15 10.07
N ILE A 909 26.23 5.53 10.99
CA ILE A 909 27.46 6.25 10.64
C ILE A 909 28.60 5.35 10.12
N LYS A 910 28.61 4.06 10.46
CA LYS A 910 29.66 3.12 10.00
C LYS A 910 29.72 3.01 8.46
N PRO A 911 28.61 2.81 7.74
CA PRO A 911 28.57 2.87 6.27
C PRO A 911 29.09 4.21 5.73
N LEU A 912 28.67 5.34 6.32
CA LEU A 912 29.07 6.68 5.86
C LEU A 912 30.57 6.93 6.03
N ILE A 913 31.16 6.51 7.16
CA ILE A 913 32.61 6.57 7.40
C ILE A 913 33.39 5.74 6.36
N LEU A 914 32.85 4.57 5.97
CA LEU A 914 33.43 3.76 4.90
C LEU A 914 33.37 4.50 3.55
N VAL A 915 32.22 5.09 3.20
CA VAL A 915 32.07 5.91 1.98
C VAL A 915 33.08 7.05 1.96
N CYS A 916 33.21 7.83 3.05
CA CYS A 916 34.23 8.89 3.13
C CYS A 916 35.64 8.37 2.87
N ARG A 917 36.04 7.30 3.56
CA ARG A 917 37.40 6.74 3.48
C ARG A 917 37.73 6.27 2.07
N THR A 918 36.81 5.56 1.42
CA THR A 918 37.02 5.07 0.04
C THR A 918 37.01 6.21 -0.97
N ASN A 919 36.07 7.16 -0.84
CA ASN A 919 35.94 8.25 -1.79
C ASN A 919 37.12 9.25 -1.72
N VAL A 920 37.68 9.51 -0.53
CA VAL A 920 38.94 10.28 -0.38
C VAL A 920 40.10 9.63 -1.12
N VAL A 921 40.24 8.31 -1.06
CA VAL A 921 41.31 7.59 -1.78
C VAL A 921 41.11 7.70 -3.28
N VAL A 922 39.88 7.53 -3.78
CA VAL A 922 39.58 7.68 -5.22
C VAL A 922 39.82 9.12 -5.69
N ALA A 923 39.35 10.12 -4.94
CA ALA A 923 39.57 11.54 -5.25
C ALA A 923 41.06 11.91 -5.30
N ARG A 924 41.87 11.42 -4.35
CA ARG A 924 43.34 11.58 -4.36
C ARG A 924 44.00 10.91 -5.56
N LEU A 925 43.53 9.74 -5.99
CA LEU A 925 44.03 9.06 -7.18
C LEU A 925 43.69 9.79 -8.48
N LEU A 926 42.48 10.39 -8.56
CA LEU A 926 42.06 11.24 -9.67
C LEU A 926 42.91 12.51 -9.73
N LEU A 927 43.09 13.22 -8.61
CA LEU A 927 43.90 14.43 -8.51
C LEU A 927 45.38 14.19 -8.87
N ALA A 928 45.94 13.06 -8.44
CA ALA A 928 47.30 12.65 -8.81
C ALA A 928 47.44 12.23 -10.29
N GLY A 929 46.34 12.04 -11.03
CA GLY A 929 46.34 11.56 -12.40
C GLY A 929 46.67 10.07 -12.58
N ASN A 930 46.72 9.30 -11.49
CA ASN A 930 47.20 7.91 -11.46
C ASN A 930 46.23 6.88 -12.08
N VAL A 931 45.03 7.30 -12.51
CA VAL A 931 43.93 6.40 -12.88
C VAL A 931 43.19 6.82 -14.16
N ARG A 932 43.85 7.54 -15.08
CA ARG A 932 43.24 8.05 -16.33
C ARG A 932 42.56 6.97 -17.18
N ASP A 933 43.08 5.74 -17.17
CA ASP A 933 42.56 4.62 -17.97
C ASP A 933 41.42 3.83 -17.28
N ARG A 934 40.96 4.28 -16.10
CA ARG A 934 39.90 3.62 -15.34
C ARG A 934 38.61 4.43 -15.37
N ARG A 935 37.48 3.73 -15.47
CA ARG A 935 36.16 4.33 -15.38
C ARG A 935 35.74 4.44 -13.92
N VAL A 936 35.23 5.60 -13.52
CA VAL A 936 34.61 5.77 -12.19
C VAL A 936 33.13 5.40 -12.26
N THR A 937 32.66 4.56 -11.33
CA THR A 937 31.25 4.22 -11.18
C THR A 937 30.77 4.51 -9.76
N PHE A 938 29.55 5.03 -9.66
CA PHE A 938 28.85 5.20 -8.39
C PHE A 938 28.20 3.87 -7.99
N ASN A 939 28.39 3.46 -6.73
CA ASN A 939 27.81 2.24 -6.19
C ASN A 939 27.12 2.56 -4.85
N PHE A 940 25.80 2.61 -4.86
CA PHE A 940 24.98 2.85 -3.67
C PHE A 940 24.85 1.57 -2.84
N MET A 941 24.76 1.71 -1.52
CA MET A 941 24.57 0.59 -0.58
C MET A 941 23.19 0.70 0.07
N PRO A 942 22.53 -0.41 0.45
CA PRO A 942 21.25 -0.35 1.18
C PRO A 942 21.32 0.49 2.47
N ASP A 943 22.46 0.43 3.17
CA ASP A 943 22.74 1.19 4.41
C ASP A 943 23.23 2.63 4.16
N SER A 944 23.42 3.02 2.89
CA SER A 944 23.85 4.36 2.47
C SER A 944 23.22 4.69 1.10
N PRO A 945 21.88 4.83 1.04
CA PRO A 945 21.14 4.98 -0.22
C PRO A 945 21.44 6.31 -0.92
N ILE A 946 21.68 7.38 -0.16
CA ILE A 946 21.94 8.73 -0.70
C ILE A 946 23.40 8.89 -1.13
N PHE A 947 24.37 8.23 -0.48
CA PHE A 947 25.79 8.49 -0.71
C PHE A 947 26.51 7.25 -1.29
N PRO A 948 27.03 7.33 -2.53
CA PRO A 948 27.63 6.19 -3.21
C PRO A 948 29.12 6.02 -2.86
N ILE A 949 29.57 4.77 -2.83
CA ILE A 949 30.99 4.43 -2.93
C ILE A 949 31.43 4.61 -4.39
N LEU A 950 32.51 5.35 -4.60
CA LEU A 950 33.19 5.45 -5.88
C LEU A 950 34.04 4.19 -6.12
N LYS A 951 33.78 3.48 -7.23
CA LYS A 951 34.58 2.32 -7.66
C LYS A 951 35.32 2.62 -8.95
N LEU A 952 36.59 2.22 -9.00
CA LEU A 952 37.45 2.30 -10.18
C LEU A 952 37.39 0.97 -10.94
N VAL A 953 36.71 0.96 -12.08
CA VAL A 953 36.54 -0.20 -12.96
C VAL A 953 37.51 -0.07 -14.14
N ALA A 954 38.01 -1.19 -14.67
CA ALA A 954 38.79 -1.17 -15.90
C ALA A 954 37.94 -0.60 -17.05
N GLY A 955 38.52 0.28 -17.87
CA GLY A 955 37.90 0.70 -19.13
C GLY A 955 37.68 -0.49 -20.06
N LYS A 956 36.53 -0.51 -20.75
CA LYS A 956 36.31 -1.28 -21.97
C LYS A 956 36.35 -0.32 -23.14
#